data_AF-A0A357XY33-F1
#
_entry.id   AF-A0A357XY33-F1
#
_cell.length_a   1.000
_cell.length_b   1.000
_cell.length_c   1.000
_cell.angle_alpha   90.00
_cell.angle_beta   90.00
_cell.angle_gamma   90.00
#
_symmetry.space_group_name_H-M   'P 1'
#
loop_
_entity.id
_entity.type
_entity.pdbx_description
1 polymer ?
#
loop_
_entity_poly.entity_id
_entity_poly.type
_entity_poly.pdbx_seq_one_letter_code
_entity_poly.pdbx_strand_id
1 'polypeptide(L)'
;MPWNVLNFTWPWLEPPHPNPHPLFLDHHFMDSPRFVCFINRLVLPVLFLPIIGCAVLMTVGCPGNPGSSPARFHVSAGSSSEQAQRDREVFERSFAILNSMQDYPDLEGLPGYETMIQTLDRFNRWIKQREPDPKWKPEPMLEELEKLSRSVAGKVRTVLELLQTLQGTGETAEARKTLPAEERTKAVQEDRVRLGTTLDELDVELRSLAGKSGIPFFAAYAGQISALRQKFRSLDSMPNVQEGVVRAFVQQQLAEERQNLQGVARALESFAETVPSASLLFHKYDIDYLKQSVWMRNISNWARGDKQGSLNRAKALFDWTARNIDLRDELVRIDNQRAVPAALQMPWQTLLLGSGTAWDRAWVFMELLRQQRIDCCLLGNRLPKETVPGAPPAVANGEADRVVFWGIGVLIDGNVHLFFIHEGVPIPGKSGPVTGEKKVLEFPEIATLSDLIAEPELLNRTMTGDDKPFASGEMLRQTIAALPVTPGSAAMRMKILETELAGEQTMVLYTPPHELRDRFGRCEGIASVEIWQHPYRAFFETANAPQRVGEMMAPFHIQSAKTGEYSLWKGRILYFQGRLSGPISAATCFMDAMTPDRLIQDQMARQQAHEKVITETIYRLVNSWAGYWLGLAAEQEEKWEPAREFFVEKSAIGARTSWNRGVPYNLGRINEAEGKYEEAVRLYTLSNNRLRAKWLKESSENR
;
A
#
# COMPACT_ATOMS: atom_id res chain seq x y z
N MET A 1 4.57 13.90 25.14
CA MET A 1 5.71 13.04 25.52
C MET A 1 6.99 13.68 24.98
N PRO A 2 8.17 13.48 25.60
CA PRO A 2 9.45 13.85 24.99
C PRO A 2 9.80 12.90 23.84
N TRP A 3 10.51 13.38 22.81
CA TRP A 3 10.72 12.68 21.53
C TRP A 3 11.91 11.68 21.52
N ASN A 4 12.43 11.32 22.69
CA ASN A 4 13.81 10.85 22.89
C ASN A 4 14.12 9.38 22.47
N VAL A 5 13.39 8.78 21.52
CA VAL A 5 13.57 7.35 21.14
C VAL A 5 13.63 7.12 19.61
N LEU A 6 13.81 8.17 18.81
CA LEU A 6 13.90 8.07 17.35
C LEU A 6 15.24 8.58 16.82
N ASN A 7 16.23 7.70 16.80
CA ASN A 7 17.48 7.89 16.05
C ASN A 7 17.21 7.79 14.54
N PHE A 8 16.66 8.86 13.96
CA PHE A 8 16.40 8.95 12.52
C PHE A 8 17.71 9.11 11.73
N THR A 9 17.97 8.18 10.81
CA THR A 9 18.99 8.31 9.75
C THR A 9 18.32 8.42 8.38
N TRP A 10 17.69 9.56 8.12
CA TRP A 10 17.05 9.88 6.84
C TRP A 10 18.05 9.77 5.67
N PRO A 11 17.88 8.84 4.71
CA PRO A 11 18.82 8.71 3.57
C PRO A 11 18.79 9.89 2.58
N TRP A 12 17.92 10.87 2.82
CA TRP A 12 17.60 11.97 1.89
C TRP A 12 18.19 13.32 2.30
N LEU A 13 18.87 13.39 3.45
CA LEU A 13 19.25 14.62 4.13
C LEU A 13 20.72 14.61 4.59
N GLU A 14 21.65 14.72 3.65
CA GLU A 14 22.99 15.22 3.98
C GLU A 14 22.95 16.74 4.18
N PRO A 15 23.39 17.29 5.33
CA PRO A 15 23.62 18.72 5.47
C PRO A 15 24.92 19.13 4.76
N PRO A 16 25.03 20.35 4.21
CA PRO A 16 26.29 20.85 3.68
C PRO A 16 27.36 20.89 4.78
N HIS A 17 28.54 20.29 4.52
CA HIS A 17 29.59 20.09 5.52
C HIS A 17 30.07 21.38 6.22
N PRO A 18 30.15 21.38 7.57
CA PRO A 18 31.10 22.19 8.32
C PRO A 18 32.35 21.36 8.71
N ASN A 19 33.49 22.03 8.89
CA ASN A 19 34.75 21.39 9.31
C ASN A 19 34.68 20.81 10.75
N PRO A 20 35.44 19.74 11.05
CA PRO A 20 35.48 19.14 12.38
C PRO A 20 36.37 19.93 13.35
N HIS A 21 35.81 20.34 14.48
CA HIS A 21 36.56 20.65 15.70
C HIS A 21 35.92 19.92 16.90
N PRO A 22 36.69 19.21 17.73
CA PRO A 22 36.15 18.52 18.89
C PRO A 22 36.08 19.45 20.11
N LEU A 23 34.94 19.45 20.80
CA LEU A 23 34.83 19.93 22.18
C LEU A 23 34.11 18.88 23.02
N PHE A 24 34.80 18.41 24.06
CA PHE A 24 34.19 17.69 25.18
C PHE A 24 33.37 18.67 26.03
N LEU A 25 32.30 18.18 26.66
CA LEU A 25 31.88 18.61 28.00
C LEU A 25 30.91 17.60 28.63
N ASP A 26 30.82 17.63 29.96
CA ASP A 26 30.44 16.48 30.80
C ASP A 26 28.95 16.15 30.91
N HIS A 27 28.68 14.91 31.33
CA HIS A 27 27.39 14.51 31.89
C HIS A 27 27.17 15.10 33.29
N HIS A 28 26.02 15.75 33.53
CA HIS A 28 25.28 15.67 34.81
C HIS A 28 23.86 16.25 34.65
N PHE A 29 23.03 16.10 35.70
CA PHE A 29 21.62 16.51 35.85
C PHE A 29 20.53 15.70 35.11
N MET A 30 19.94 14.76 35.87
CA MET A 30 18.49 14.54 35.88
C MET A 30 18.05 14.34 37.33
N ASP A 31 17.16 15.19 37.84
CA ASP A 31 16.41 14.90 39.06
C ASP A 31 15.10 15.71 39.15
N SER A 32 14.11 15.14 39.84
CA SER A 32 12.77 15.64 40.20
C SER A 32 11.57 15.38 39.24
N PRO A 33 10.50 14.71 39.74
CA PRO A 33 9.19 14.60 39.08
C PRO A 33 8.09 15.43 39.76
N ARG A 34 7.12 15.96 38.99
CA ARG A 34 5.74 16.33 39.42
C ARG A 34 4.92 16.91 38.26
N PHE A 35 3.78 16.29 37.91
CA PHE A 35 2.42 16.88 38.10
C PHE A 35 1.33 15.94 37.55
N VAL A 36 0.28 15.69 38.36
CA VAL A 36 -0.91 14.89 38.02
C VAL A 36 -2.12 15.47 38.76
N CYS A 37 -3.32 15.41 38.14
CA CYS A 37 -4.65 15.74 38.68
C CYS A 37 -4.96 17.20 39.09
N PHE A 38 -5.74 17.90 38.25
CA PHE A 38 -7.10 18.50 38.46
C PHE A 38 -7.47 19.21 37.12
N ILE A 39 -8.72 19.48 36.70
CA ILE A 39 -10.03 19.69 37.35
C ILE A 39 -11.12 18.83 36.67
N ASN A 40 -12.29 18.66 37.33
CA ASN A 40 -13.52 18.10 36.74
C ASN A 40 -14.76 18.96 37.15
N ARG A 41 -15.84 18.91 36.35
CA ARG A 41 -17.21 19.47 36.53
C ARG A 41 -17.48 20.98 36.32
N LEU A 42 -18.30 21.27 35.30
CA LEU A 42 -19.65 21.90 35.31
C LEU A 42 -20.13 21.95 33.83
N VAL A 43 -21.40 21.83 33.42
CA VAL A 43 -22.65 22.55 33.78
C VAL A 43 -23.89 21.65 33.51
N LEU A 44 -25.07 22.02 34.06
CA LEU A 44 -26.43 21.47 33.87
C LEU A 44 -27.44 22.67 33.72
N PRO A 45 -28.76 22.52 33.38
CA PRO A 45 -29.45 21.54 32.50
C PRO A 45 -30.74 22.06 31.74
N VAL A 46 -31.44 21.16 31.01
CA VAL A 46 -32.89 21.13 30.59
C VAL A 46 -33.50 22.25 29.70
N LEU A 47 -34.08 21.88 28.53
CA LEU A 47 -35.52 22.09 28.17
C LEU A 47 -35.97 21.42 26.83
N PHE A 48 -37.24 21.60 26.44
CA PHE A 48 -38.11 20.71 25.64
C PHE A 48 -39.11 21.51 24.74
N LEU A 49 -39.91 20.98 23.78
CA LEU A 49 -40.24 19.61 23.26
C LEU A 49 -40.42 19.70 21.68
N PRO A 50 -41.31 19.00 20.90
CA PRO A 50 -41.16 18.86 19.43
C PRO A 50 -42.33 19.41 18.55
N ILE A 51 -42.19 19.35 17.22
CA ILE A 51 -43.30 19.42 16.22
C ILE A 51 -43.13 18.33 15.14
N ILE A 52 -44.24 17.85 14.57
CA ILE A 52 -44.37 16.77 13.56
C ILE A 52 -44.60 17.37 12.15
N GLY A 53 -44.11 16.71 11.09
CA GLY A 53 -44.45 17.03 9.70
C GLY A 53 -44.35 15.81 8.78
N CYS A 54 -45.41 15.51 8.03
CA CYS A 54 -45.51 14.31 7.19
C CYS A 54 -45.12 14.57 5.72
N ALA A 55 -44.51 13.57 5.06
CA ALA A 55 -44.47 13.46 3.61
C ALA A 55 -44.58 11.97 3.21
N VAL A 56 -45.43 11.65 2.23
CA VAL A 56 -45.80 10.27 1.84
C VAL A 56 -46.02 10.22 0.33
N LEU A 57 -45.61 9.10 -0.29
CA LEU A 57 -45.76 8.72 -1.71
C LEU A 57 -45.03 9.60 -2.75
N MET A 58 -44.11 8.99 -3.49
CA MET A 58 -44.25 8.73 -4.94
C MET A 58 -42.97 8.10 -5.52
N THR A 59 -43.04 6.87 -6.01
CA THR A 59 -42.25 6.39 -7.17
C THR A 59 -42.75 5.00 -7.58
N VAL A 60 -42.90 4.77 -8.89
CA VAL A 60 -43.38 3.50 -9.46
C VAL A 60 -42.35 2.95 -10.44
N GLY A 61 -41.93 1.71 -10.20
CA GLY A 61 -41.54 0.68 -11.17
C GLY A 61 -40.60 1.01 -12.34
N CYS A 62 -39.43 0.37 -12.34
CA CYS A 62 -38.81 -0.20 -13.53
C CYS A 62 -38.37 -1.65 -13.22
N PRO A 63 -38.53 -2.63 -14.14
CA PRO A 63 -38.22 -4.03 -13.87
C PRO A 63 -36.71 -4.33 -13.97
N GLY A 64 -36.12 -4.76 -12.85
CA GLY A 64 -34.73 -5.26 -12.79
C GLY A 64 -34.63 -6.78 -13.00
N ASN A 65 -33.50 -7.22 -13.56
CA ASN A 65 -33.21 -8.62 -13.90
C ASN A 65 -33.35 -9.58 -12.69
N PRO A 66 -33.92 -10.80 -12.86
CA PRO A 66 -34.04 -11.79 -11.78
C PRO A 66 -32.71 -12.51 -11.50
N GLY A 67 -31.72 -11.78 -10.98
CA GLY A 67 -30.40 -12.30 -10.59
C GLY A 67 -30.26 -12.39 -9.07
N SER A 68 -30.43 -13.59 -8.51
CA SER A 68 -30.15 -13.98 -7.11
C SER A 68 -30.58 -12.97 -6.02
N SER A 69 -31.76 -13.18 -5.43
CA SER A 69 -32.03 -12.66 -4.08
C SER A 69 -30.92 -13.09 -3.12
N PRO A 70 -30.37 -12.20 -2.28
CA PRO A 70 -29.41 -12.60 -1.26
C PRO A 70 -30.07 -13.61 -0.33
N ALA A 71 -29.49 -14.81 -0.23
CA ALA A 71 -29.95 -15.81 0.71
C ALA A 71 -29.78 -15.26 2.13
N ARG A 72 -30.89 -14.98 2.82
CA ARG A 72 -30.83 -14.64 4.24
C ARG A 72 -30.23 -15.83 4.96
N PHE A 73 -29.04 -15.66 5.52
CA PHE A 73 -28.43 -16.66 6.37
C PHE A 73 -29.41 -17.01 7.50
N HIS A 74 -29.69 -18.30 7.66
CA HIS A 74 -30.46 -18.77 8.80
C HIS A 74 -29.59 -18.61 10.05
N VAL A 75 -29.80 -17.50 10.77
CA VAL A 75 -29.36 -17.37 12.16
C VAL A 75 -29.88 -18.60 12.91
N SER A 76 -28.99 -19.32 13.60
CA SER A 76 -29.34 -20.60 14.21
C SER A 76 -30.47 -20.41 15.23
N ALA A 77 -31.49 -21.27 15.17
CA ALA A 77 -32.78 -21.07 15.85
C ALA A 77 -32.74 -21.21 17.39
N GLY A 78 -31.55 -21.11 18.00
CA GLY A 78 -31.30 -21.13 19.44
C GLY A 78 -30.67 -19.86 20.02
N SER A 79 -30.22 -18.89 19.20
CA SER A 79 -29.77 -17.59 19.73
C SER A 79 -30.97 -16.78 20.22
N SER A 80 -30.94 -16.29 21.46
CA SER A 80 -31.96 -15.34 21.93
C SER A 80 -31.92 -14.06 21.09
N SER A 81 -33.10 -13.45 20.85
CA SER A 81 -33.23 -12.24 20.03
C SER A 81 -32.36 -11.08 20.56
N GLU A 82 -32.19 -10.98 21.87
CA GLU A 82 -31.27 -10.03 22.51
C GLU A 82 -29.82 -10.21 22.07
N GLN A 83 -29.34 -11.45 21.93
CA GLN A 83 -27.94 -11.70 21.60
C GLN A 83 -27.66 -11.23 20.16
N ALA A 84 -28.50 -11.66 19.21
CA ALA A 84 -28.41 -11.23 17.81
C ALA A 84 -28.52 -9.69 17.66
N GLN A 85 -29.33 -9.01 18.49
CA GLN A 85 -29.35 -7.55 18.53
C GLN A 85 -28.02 -6.96 19.03
N ARG A 86 -27.48 -7.45 20.16
CA ARG A 86 -26.21 -6.98 20.73
C ARG A 86 -25.05 -7.16 19.76
N ASP A 87 -24.99 -8.28 19.06
CA ASP A 87 -23.94 -8.56 18.07
C ASP A 87 -24.06 -7.65 16.84
N ARG A 88 -25.30 -7.34 16.41
CA ARG A 88 -25.53 -6.30 15.39
C ARG A 88 -25.11 -4.92 15.89
N GLU A 89 -25.44 -4.52 17.12
CA GLU A 89 -25.00 -3.24 17.66
C GLU A 89 -23.47 -3.13 17.76
N VAL A 90 -22.76 -4.24 18.06
CA VAL A 90 -21.30 -4.29 18.04
C VAL A 90 -20.74 -4.11 16.63
N PHE A 91 -21.37 -4.74 15.62
CA PHE A 91 -21.02 -4.59 14.21
C PHE A 91 -21.23 -3.16 13.69
N GLU A 92 -22.44 -2.60 13.87
CA GLU A 92 -22.82 -1.26 13.38
C GLU A 92 -21.93 -0.17 14.02
N ARG A 93 -21.63 -0.27 15.32
CA ARG A 93 -20.69 0.64 16.01
C ARG A 93 -19.24 0.51 15.52
N SER A 94 -18.85 -0.68 15.02
CA SER A 94 -17.52 -0.92 14.46
C SER A 94 -17.41 -0.30 13.06
N PHE A 95 -18.46 -0.41 12.23
CA PHE A 95 -18.52 0.31 10.96
C PHE A 95 -18.70 1.82 11.11
N ALA A 96 -19.37 2.32 12.16
CA ALA A 96 -19.42 3.75 12.44
C ALA A 96 -18.01 4.35 12.64
N ILE A 97 -17.11 3.64 13.33
CA ILE A 97 -15.71 4.05 13.49
C ILE A 97 -14.97 4.06 12.14
N LEU A 98 -15.09 2.98 11.35
CA LEU A 98 -14.47 2.90 10.03
C LEU A 98 -14.96 3.98 9.06
N ASN A 99 -16.23 4.39 9.13
CA ASN A 99 -16.74 5.49 8.31
C ASN A 99 -16.30 6.88 8.79
N SER A 100 -15.88 7.01 10.06
CA SER A 100 -15.47 8.27 10.70
C SER A 100 -13.96 8.42 10.92
N MET A 101 -13.12 7.71 10.15
CA MET A 101 -11.66 7.77 10.26
C MET A 101 -11.04 9.17 10.10
N GLN A 102 -11.76 10.17 9.57
CA GLN A 102 -11.28 11.55 9.55
C GLN A 102 -11.05 12.14 10.97
N ASP A 103 -11.78 11.64 11.97
CA ASP A 103 -11.70 12.08 13.37
C ASP A 103 -10.79 11.17 14.23
N TYR A 104 -10.34 10.06 13.67
CA TYR A 104 -9.49 9.05 14.32
C TYR A 104 -8.26 8.73 13.45
N PRO A 105 -7.20 9.56 13.47
CA PRO A 105 -5.96 9.26 12.76
C PRO A 105 -5.31 8.02 13.40
N ASP A 106 -5.21 6.93 12.62
CA ASP A 106 -4.90 5.59 13.11
C ASP A 106 -3.44 5.16 12.96
N LEU A 107 -2.55 6.14 12.80
CA LEU A 107 -1.11 5.93 12.74
C LEU A 107 -0.56 5.52 14.12
N GLU A 108 0.51 4.73 14.13
CA GLU A 108 1.00 4.09 15.35
C GLU A 108 1.50 5.13 16.38
N GLY A 109 0.94 5.07 17.59
CA GLY A 109 1.15 6.07 18.64
C GLY A 109 0.11 7.19 18.70
N LEU A 110 -0.84 7.26 17.78
CA LEU A 110 -1.97 8.20 17.82
C LEU A 110 -3.25 7.56 18.43
N PRO A 111 -4.16 8.33 19.05
CA PRO A 111 -5.36 7.79 19.71
C PRO A 111 -6.33 7.01 18.80
N GLY A 112 -6.30 7.27 17.48
CA GLY A 112 -7.08 6.48 16.52
C GLY A 112 -6.62 5.02 16.43
N TYR A 113 -5.33 4.74 16.62
CA TYR A 113 -4.78 3.39 16.49
C TYR A 113 -5.39 2.43 17.52
N GLU A 114 -5.46 2.81 18.79
CA GLU A 114 -6.13 2.01 19.83
C GLU A 114 -7.62 1.80 19.52
N THR A 115 -8.28 2.83 18.97
CA THR A 115 -9.70 2.78 18.57
C THR A 115 -9.92 1.76 17.45
N MET A 116 -8.95 1.63 16.52
CA MET A 116 -8.98 0.62 15.46
C MET A 116 -8.65 -0.79 15.96
N ILE A 117 -7.71 -0.96 16.90
CA ILE A 117 -7.46 -2.26 17.57
C ILE A 117 -8.74 -2.73 18.31
N GLN A 118 -9.39 -1.84 19.07
CA GLN A 118 -10.67 -2.17 19.72
C GLN A 118 -11.79 -2.50 18.72
N THR A 119 -11.71 -1.99 17.49
CA THR A 119 -12.64 -2.28 16.39
C THR A 119 -12.37 -3.68 15.81
N LEU A 120 -11.09 -4.07 15.70
CA LEU A 120 -10.67 -5.44 15.40
C LEU A 120 -11.20 -6.44 16.44
N ASP A 121 -11.08 -6.14 17.74
CA ASP A 121 -11.59 -6.97 18.84
C ASP A 121 -13.12 -7.08 18.90
N ARG A 122 -13.83 -6.16 18.24
CA ARG A 122 -15.30 -6.24 18.05
C ARG A 122 -15.63 -7.20 16.92
N PHE A 123 -14.98 -7.06 15.76
CA PHE A 123 -15.12 -8.02 14.65
C PHE A 123 -14.71 -9.45 15.06
N ASN A 124 -13.61 -9.60 15.82
CA ASN A 124 -13.14 -10.88 16.36
C ASN A 124 -14.07 -11.52 17.39
N ARG A 125 -15.01 -10.79 18.00
CA ARG A 125 -16.07 -11.36 18.84
C ARG A 125 -17.30 -11.72 18.02
N TRP A 126 -17.72 -10.83 17.12
CA TRP A 126 -18.85 -10.99 16.22
C TRP A 126 -18.69 -12.20 15.27
N ILE A 127 -17.51 -12.41 14.69
CA ILE A 127 -17.29 -13.50 13.72
C ILE A 127 -17.19 -14.88 14.34
N LYS A 128 -16.84 -14.99 15.63
CA LYS A 128 -16.78 -16.28 16.37
C LYS A 128 -18.14 -16.98 16.50
N GLN A 129 -19.23 -16.27 16.17
CA GLN A 129 -20.60 -16.79 16.16
C GLN A 129 -21.05 -17.25 14.76
N ARG A 130 -20.20 -17.12 13.74
CA ARG A 130 -20.53 -17.39 12.34
C ARG A 130 -19.91 -18.70 11.87
N GLU A 131 -20.68 -19.48 11.14
CA GLU A 131 -20.20 -20.72 10.53
C GLU A 131 -19.35 -20.41 9.28
N PRO A 132 -18.23 -21.12 9.07
CA PRO A 132 -17.51 -21.11 7.80
C PRO A 132 -18.42 -21.41 6.59
N ASP A 133 -18.26 -20.69 5.48
CA ASP A 133 -18.94 -21.05 4.23
C ASP A 133 -18.38 -22.39 3.70
N PRO A 134 -19.18 -23.49 3.65
CA PRO A 134 -18.69 -24.80 3.24
C PRO A 134 -18.39 -24.89 1.73
N LYS A 135 -18.73 -23.86 0.94
CA LYS A 135 -18.38 -23.75 -0.49
C LYS A 135 -17.11 -22.93 -0.73
N TRP A 136 -16.65 -22.15 0.25
CA TRP A 136 -15.40 -21.42 0.14
C TRP A 136 -14.22 -22.40 0.24
N LYS A 137 -13.15 -22.12 -0.50
CA LYS A 137 -11.91 -22.88 -0.49
C LYS A 137 -10.74 -21.89 -0.43
N PRO A 138 -9.63 -22.24 0.25
CA PRO A 138 -8.41 -21.45 0.13
C PRO A 138 -7.91 -21.52 -1.31
N GLU A 139 -7.41 -20.41 -1.83
CA GLU A 139 -6.64 -20.44 -3.08
C GLU A 139 -5.32 -21.18 -2.81
N PRO A 140 -4.96 -22.24 -3.56
CA PRO A 140 -3.83 -23.11 -3.23
C PRO A 140 -2.49 -22.40 -3.03
N MET A 141 -2.24 -21.30 -3.78
CA MET A 141 -1.05 -20.47 -3.60
C MET A 141 -0.98 -19.88 -2.18
N LEU A 142 -2.11 -19.48 -1.58
CA LEU A 142 -2.16 -18.88 -0.25
C LEU A 142 -1.97 -19.92 0.85
N GLU A 143 -2.60 -21.09 0.72
CA GLU A 143 -2.40 -22.20 1.65
C GLU A 143 -0.92 -22.66 1.67
N GLU A 144 -0.31 -22.74 0.49
CA GLU A 144 1.11 -23.10 0.36
C GLU A 144 2.04 -22.01 0.91
N LEU A 145 1.77 -20.73 0.62
CA LEU A 145 2.53 -19.61 1.17
C LEU A 145 2.39 -19.49 2.69
N GLU A 146 1.20 -19.73 3.26
CA GLU A 146 1.01 -19.79 4.72
C GLU A 146 1.87 -20.89 5.32
N LYS A 147 1.75 -22.12 4.81
CA LYS A 147 2.48 -23.30 5.30
C LYS A 147 3.99 -23.09 5.27
N LEU A 148 4.53 -22.57 4.15
CA LEU A 148 5.95 -22.27 4.02
C LEU A 148 6.38 -21.14 4.95
N SER A 149 5.63 -20.03 5.02
CA SER A 149 5.98 -18.88 5.87
C SER A 149 6.03 -19.27 7.36
N ARG A 150 5.07 -20.09 7.82
CA ARG A 150 5.07 -20.66 9.19
C ARG A 150 6.27 -21.59 9.43
N SER A 151 6.62 -22.45 8.47
CA SER A 151 7.77 -23.37 8.56
C SER A 151 9.10 -22.62 8.66
N VAL A 152 9.31 -21.63 7.77
CA VAL A 152 10.49 -20.77 7.75
C VAL A 152 10.59 -19.96 9.04
N ALA A 153 9.49 -19.33 9.50
CA ALA A 153 9.47 -18.58 10.76
C ALA A 153 9.89 -19.47 11.96
N GLY A 154 9.36 -20.69 12.04
CA GLY A 154 9.75 -21.67 13.06
C GLY A 154 11.23 -22.03 13.02
N LYS A 155 11.79 -22.29 11.83
CA LYS A 155 13.23 -22.58 11.66
C LYS A 155 14.11 -21.39 12.02
N VAL A 156 13.75 -20.16 11.64
CA VAL A 156 14.49 -18.95 12.05
C VAL A 156 14.48 -18.80 13.58
N ARG A 157 13.35 -19.10 14.24
CA ARG A 157 13.28 -19.09 15.71
C ARG A 157 14.20 -20.14 16.34
N THR A 158 14.20 -21.38 15.84
CA THR A 158 15.14 -22.44 16.30
C THR A 158 16.60 -22.06 16.05
N VAL A 159 16.94 -21.42 14.93
CA VAL A 159 18.28 -20.86 14.69
C VAL A 159 18.64 -19.82 15.75
N LEU A 160 17.73 -18.89 16.07
CA LEU A 160 17.95 -17.87 17.11
C LEU A 160 18.08 -18.44 18.52
N GLU A 161 17.33 -19.50 18.86
CA GLU A 161 17.41 -20.23 20.13
C GLU A 161 18.75 -20.98 20.28
N LEU A 162 19.20 -21.65 19.20
CA LEU A 162 20.51 -22.34 19.18
C LEU A 162 21.68 -21.36 19.24
N LEU A 163 21.63 -20.25 18.49
CA LEU A 163 22.64 -19.18 18.57
C LEU A 163 22.73 -18.58 19.98
N GLN A 164 21.59 -18.36 20.65
CA GLN A 164 21.56 -17.93 22.06
C GLN A 164 22.21 -18.94 22.99
N THR A 165 21.84 -20.21 22.85
CA THR A 165 22.36 -21.29 23.69
C THR A 165 23.87 -21.46 23.53
N LEU A 166 24.38 -21.41 22.30
CA LEU A 166 25.82 -21.48 21.99
C LEU A 166 26.59 -20.21 22.40
N GLN A 167 25.94 -19.04 22.49
CA GLN A 167 26.51 -17.83 23.12
C GLN A 167 26.59 -17.93 24.66
N GLY A 168 26.06 -18.99 25.26
CA GLY A 168 25.96 -19.14 26.71
C GLY A 168 24.86 -18.30 27.34
N THR A 169 23.77 -18.04 26.60
CA THR A 169 22.65 -17.17 26.99
C THR A 169 21.29 -17.87 26.84
N GLY A 170 20.30 -17.44 27.62
CA GLY A 170 18.95 -18.02 27.61
C GLY A 170 18.80 -19.28 28.47
N GLU A 171 17.57 -19.71 28.68
CA GLU A 171 17.19 -20.73 29.67
C GLU A 171 17.93 -22.07 29.47
N THR A 172 18.08 -22.53 28.22
CA THR A 172 18.81 -23.77 27.91
C THR A 172 20.30 -23.68 28.25
N ALA A 173 20.93 -22.50 28.11
CA ALA A 173 22.32 -22.32 28.50
C ALA A 173 22.48 -22.26 30.03
N GLU A 174 21.57 -21.57 30.74
CA GLU A 174 21.55 -21.54 32.20
C GLU A 174 21.35 -22.96 32.78
N ALA A 175 20.37 -23.71 32.28
CA ALA A 175 20.10 -25.08 32.68
C ALA A 175 21.29 -26.03 32.45
N ARG A 176 22.13 -25.76 31.44
CA ARG A 176 23.35 -26.54 31.18
C ARG A 176 24.50 -26.26 32.13
N LYS A 177 24.53 -25.11 32.85
CA LYS A 177 25.66 -24.77 33.75
C LYS A 177 25.86 -25.78 34.88
N THR A 178 24.78 -26.45 35.31
CA THR A 178 24.79 -27.48 36.37
C THR A 178 25.29 -28.84 35.90
N LEU A 179 25.35 -29.10 34.58
CA LEU A 179 25.78 -30.39 34.03
C LEU A 179 27.30 -30.60 34.16
N PRO A 180 27.76 -31.85 34.27
CA PRO A 180 29.17 -32.22 34.11
C PRO A 180 29.80 -31.66 32.83
N ALA A 181 31.12 -31.39 32.85
CA ALA A 181 31.81 -30.76 31.74
C ALA A 181 31.77 -31.59 30.43
N GLU A 182 31.75 -32.92 30.54
CA GLU A 182 31.60 -33.84 29.40
C GLU A 182 30.20 -33.74 28.78
N GLU A 183 29.15 -33.72 29.61
CA GLU A 183 27.76 -33.55 29.17
C GLU A 183 27.52 -32.17 28.53
N ARG A 184 28.09 -31.09 29.09
CA ARG A 184 28.07 -29.76 28.45
C ARG A 184 28.74 -29.79 27.08
N THR A 185 29.92 -30.41 26.98
CA THR A 185 30.66 -30.52 25.71
C THR A 185 29.84 -31.31 24.66
N LYS A 186 29.20 -32.41 25.07
CA LYS A 186 28.29 -33.19 24.22
C LYS A 186 27.08 -32.38 23.76
N ALA A 187 26.41 -31.67 24.68
CA ALA A 187 25.23 -30.86 24.36
C ALA A 187 25.55 -29.67 23.43
N VAL A 188 26.74 -29.06 23.57
CA VAL A 188 27.26 -28.03 22.65
C VAL A 188 27.53 -28.62 21.26
N GLN A 189 28.07 -29.84 21.17
CA GLN A 189 28.28 -30.53 19.90
C GLN A 189 26.96 -30.92 19.22
N GLU A 190 25.95 -31.34 20.00
CA GLU A 190 24.60 -31.66 19.49
C GLU A 190 23.88 -30.41 18.96
N ASP A 191 23.92 -29.30 19.69
CA ASP A 191 23.41 -28.01 19.22
C ASP A 191 24.13 -27.53 17.96
N ARG A 192 25.46 -27.74 17.87
CA ARG A 192 26.26 -27.37 16.70
C ARG A 192 25.77 -28.09 15.45
N VAL A 193 25.63 -29.42 15.54
CA VAL A 193 25.10 -30.24 14.43
C VAL A 193 23.67 -29.82 14.09
N ARG A 194 22.80 -29.65 15.09
CA ARG A 194 21.41 -29.22 14.89
C ARG A 194 21.32 -27.84 14.22
N LEU A 195 22.16 -26.87 14.59
CA LEU A 195 22.22 -25.55 13.97
C LEU A 195 22.68 -25.65 12.51
N GLY A 196 23.70 -26.47 12.21
CA GLY A 196 24.12 -26.77 10.85
C GLY A 196 22.97 -27.27 9.98
N THR A 197 22.28 -28.33 10.42
CA THR A 197 21.12 -28.90 9.72
C THR A 197 19.98 -27.89 9.57
N THR A 198 19.62 -27.15 10.63
CA THR A 198 18.52 -26.17 10.57
C THR A 198 18.82 -25.04 9.58
N LEU A 199 20.09 -24.63 9.45
CA LEU A 199 20.53 -23.64 8.45
C LEU A 199 20.47 -24.19 7.01
N ASP A 200 20.92 -25.43 6.78
CA ASP A 200 20.84 -26.06 5.45
C ASP A 200 19.37 -26.26 5.01
N GLU A 201 18.45 -26.64 5.93
CA GLU A 201 17.00 -26.72 5.66
C GLU A 201 16.36 -25.35 5.38
N LEU A 202 16.74 -24.34 6.17
CA LEU A 202 16.19 -22.98 6.09
C LEU A 202 16.55 -22.29 4.76
N ASP A 203 17.75 -22.53 4.22
CA ASP A 203 18.14 -22.07 2.89
C ASP A 203 17.21 -22.60 1.79
N VAL A 204 16.91 -23.90 1.82
CA VAL A 204 16.03 -24.57 0.84
C VAL A 204 14.59 -24.04 0.95
N GLU A 205 14.04 -23.91 2.16
CA GLU A 205 12.68 -23.38 2.33
C GLU A 205 12.58 -21.89 1.99
N LEU A 206 13.62 -21.07 2.24
CA LEU A 206 13.66 -19.67 1.80
C LEU A 206 13.70 -19.55 0.27
N ARG A 207 14.45 -20.40 -0.44
CA ARG A 207 14.43 -20.44 -1.92
C ARG A 207 13.07 -20.87 -2.47
N SER A 208 12.45 -21.88 -1.86
CA SER A 208 11.09 -22.34 -2.21
C SER A 208 10.06 -21.22 -2.03
N LEU A 209 10.09 -20.54 -0.87
CA LEU A 209 9.23 -19.40 -0.56
C LEU A 209 9.49 -18.21 -1.50
N ALA A 210 10.74 -17.94 -1.87
CA ALA A 210 11.11 -16.91 -2.86
C ALA A 210 10.48 -17.19 -4.23
N GLY A 211 10.63 -18.41 -4.75
CA GLY A 211 10.08 -18.80 -6.06
C GLY A 211 8.55 -18.76 -6.11
N LYS A 212 7.89 -19.17 -5.04
CA LYS A 212 6.41 -19.23 -4.95
C LYS A 212 5.77 -17.85 -4.72
N SER A 213 6.38 -17.01 -3.89
CA SER A 213 5.87 -15.65 -3.59
C SER A 213 6.32 -14.59 -4.60
N GLY A 214 7.42 -14.82 -5.33
CA GLY A 214 8.09 -13.80 -6.14
C GLY A 214 8.81 -12.72 -5.34
N ILE A 215 8.87 -12.83 -4.00
CA ILE A 215 9.44 -11.81 -3.12
C ILE A 215 10.97 -11.95 -3.09
N PRO A 216 11.76 -10.99 -3.65
CA PRO A 216 13.20 -11.14 -3.78
C PRO A 216 13.95 -11.20 -2.44
N PHE A 217 13.35 -10.67 -1.38
CA PHE A 217 13.91 -10.69 -0.03
C PHE A 217 14.18 -12.12 0.46
N PHE A 218 13.31 -13.09 0.17
CA PHE A 218 13.54 -14.48 0.61
C PHE A 218 14.75 -15.12 -0.11
N ALA A 219 15.00 -14.77 -1.38
CA ALA A 219 16.22 -15.18 -2.09
C ALA A 219 17.47 -14.49 -1.52
N ALA A 220 17.38 -13.21 -1.12
CA ALA A 220 18.45 -12.50 -0.44
C ALA A 220 18.74 -13.11 0.96
N TYR A 221 17.70 -13.49 1.71
CA TYR A 221 17.84 -14.16 3.00
C TYR A 221 18.40 -15.58 2.85
N ALA A 222 18.03 -16.35 1.81
CA ALA A 222 18.71 -17.60 1.49
C ALA A 222 20.21 -17.35 1.24
N GLY A 223 20.58 -16.31 0.49
CA GLY A 223 21.98 -15.89 0.33
C GLY A 223 22.69 -15.60 1.67
N GLN A 224 22.02 -14.94 2.61
CA GLN A 224 22.55 -14.69 3.96
C GLN A 224 22.67 -15.97 4.80
N ILE A 225 21.69 -16.87 4.75
CA ILE A 225 21.72 -18.18 5.44
C ILE A 225 22.83 -19.07 4.86
N SER A 226 23.00 -19.10 3.54
CA SER A 226 24.13 -19.74 2.86
C SER A 226 25.49 -19.21 3.35
N ALA A 227 25.65 -17.88 3.46
CA ALA A 227 26.88 -17.27 3.95
C ALA A 227 27.14 -17.56 5.44
N LEU A 228 26.09 -17.48 6.28
CA LEU A 228 26.11 -17.86 7.69
C LEU A 228 26.49 -19.34 7.87
N ARG A 229 25.91 -20.23 7.07
CA ARG A 229 26.23 -21.65 7.01
C ARG A 229 27.69 -21.87 6.60
N GLN A 230 28.20 -21.13 5.62
CA GLN A 230 29.59 -21.20 5.17
C GLN A 230 30.56 -20.77 6.27
N LYS A 231 30.29 -19.65 6.99
CA LYS A 231 31.05 -19.28 8.19
C LYS A 231 31.08 -20.45 9.19
N PHE A 232 29.92 -21.05 9.46
CA PHE A 232 29.75 -22.11 10.45
C PHE A 232 30.44 -23.45 10.08
N ARG A 233 30.61 -23.77 8.80
CA ARG A 233 31.34 -24.98 8.34
C ARG A 233 32.79 -25.03 8.84
N SER A 234 33.39 -23.90 9.23
CA SER A 234 34.70 -23.85 9.88
C SER A 234 34.73 -24.52 11.27
N LEU A 235 33.60 -24.53 11.99
CA LEU A 235 33.46 -25.27 13.25
C LEU A 235 33.14 -26.75 13.01
N ASP A 236 32.39 -27.08 11.96
CA ASP A 236 32.01 -28.46 11.64
C ASP A 236 33.23 -29.37 11.45
N SER A 237 34.29 -28.87 10.79
CA SER A 237 35.55 -29.59 10.55
C SER A 237 36.40 -29.85 11.80
N MET A 238 36.05 -29.24 12.94
CA MET A 238 36.76 -29.41 14.20
C MET A 238 36.00 -30.40 15.11
N PRO A 239 36.50 -31.63 15.33
CA PRO A 239 36.00 -32.48 16.41
C PRO A 239 36.46 -31.94 17.77
N ASN A 240 35.65 -32.14 18.82
CA ASN A 240 35.97 -31.80 20.22
C ASN A 240 36.32 -30.31 20.47
N VAL A 241 35.63 -29.37 19.80
CA VAL A 241 35.79 -27.93 20.06
C VAL A 241 35.34 -27.61 21.49
N GLN A 242 36.19 -26.92 22.25
CA GLN A 242 35.84 -26.44 23.58
C GLN A 242 34.71 -25.40 23.53
N GLU A 243 33.78 -25.47 24.48
CA GLU A 243 32.64 -24.56 24.60
C GLU A 243 33.02 -23.08 24.45
N GLY A 244 34.13 -22.66 25.08
CA GLY A 244 34.62 -21.27 25.00
C GLY A 244 34.99 -20.80 23.59
N VAL A 245 35.47 -21.70 22.72
CA VAL A 245 35.80 -21.38 21.32
C VAL A 245 34.53 -21.22 20.49
N VAL A 246 33.54 -22.11 20.67
CA VAL A 246 32.22 -21.96 20.03
C VAL A 246 31.55 -20.65 20.48
N ARG A 247 31.57 -20.38 21.80
CA ARG A 247 31.01 -19.16 22.38
C ARG A 247 31.65 -17.90 21.80
N ALA A 248 32.99 -17.84 21.77
CA ALA A 248 33.72 -16.72 21.20
C ALA A 248 33.41 -16.52 19.70
N PHE A 249 33.34 -17.61 18.92
CA PHE A 249 32.95 -17.55 17.51
C PHE A 249 31.54 -16.96 17.32
N VAL A 250 30.54 -17.47 18.03
CA VAL A 250 29.15 -17.00 17.87
C VAL A 250 28.95 -15.58 18.44
N GLN A 251 29.76 -15.15 19.43
CA GLN A 251 29.75 -13.77 19.91
C GLN A 251 30.44 -12.79 18.94
N GLN A 252 31.59 -13.16 18.37
CA GLN A 252 32.37 -12.24 17.51
C GLN A 252 31.90 -12.22 16.06
N GLN A 253 31.55 -13.37 15.48
CA GLN A 253 31.37 -13.53 14.04
C GLN A 253 29.91 -13.48 13.56
N LEU A 254 28.94 -13.66 14.48
CA LEU A 254 27.52 -13.89 14.17
C LEU A 254 26.55 -12.92 14.88
N ALA A 255 27.05 -11.85 15.52
CA ALA A 255 26.21 -10.91 16.28
C ALA A 255 25.28 -10.08 15.38
N GLU A 256 25.79 -9.59 14.25
CA GLU A 256 25.02 -8.82 13.26
C GLU A 256 23.97 -9.72 12.58
N GLU A 257 24.33 -10.96 12.21
CA GLU A 257 23.41 -11.95 11.69
C GLU A 257 22.28 -12.27 12.69
N ARG A 258 22.58 -12.39 13.99
CA ARG A 258 21.53 -12.59 15.02
C ARG A 258 20.53 -11.43 15.03
N GLN A 259 20.98 -10.18 14.98
CA GLN A 259 20.08 -9.02 14.95
C GLN A 259 19.26 -8.97 13.65
N ASN A 260 19.87 -9.25 12.51
CA ASN A 260 19.19 -9.32 11.22
C ASN A 260 18.11 -10.43 11.22
N LEU A 261 18.44 -11.62 11.69
CA LEU A 261 17.50 -12.74 11.81
C LEU A 261 16.34 -12.45 12.77
N GLN A 262 16.53 -11.65 13.83
CA GLN A 262 15.45 -11.16 14.68
C GLN A 262 14.52 -10.15 13.98
N GLY A 263 14.99 -9.44 12.95
CA GLY A 263 14.13 -8.69 12.03
C GLY A 263 13.31 -9.62 11.15
N VAL A 264 14.00 -10.54 10.46
CA VAL A 264 13.42 -11.50 9.51
C VAL A 264 12.37 -12.42 10.17
N ALA A 265 12.62 -12.88 11.40
CA ALA A 265 11.67 -13.68 12.18
C ALA A 265 10.33 -12.95 12.34
N ARG A 266 10.35 -11.71 12.84
CA ARG A 266 9.13 -10.90 13.07
C ARG A 266 8.42 -10.55 11.75
N ALA A 267 9.18 -10.30 10.69
CA ALA A 267 8.61 -10.06 9.36
C ALA A 267 7.91 -11.30 8.79
N LEU A 268 8.51 -12.49 8.95
CA LEU A 268 7.92 -13.77 8.55
C LEU A 268 6.71 -14.17 9.41
N GLU A 269 6.78 -13.97 10.72
CA GLU A 269 5.66 -14.22 11.65
C GLU A 269 4.47 -13.34 11.29
N SER A 270 4.70 -12.03 11.12
CA SER A 270 3.70 -11.07 10.63
C SER A 270 3.13 -11.47 9.26
N PHE A 271 3.97 -11.83 8.30
CA PHE A 271 3.52 -12.28 6.98
C PHE A 271 2.67 -13.57 7.08
N ALA A 272 3.09 -14.54 7.90
CA ALA A 272 2.35 -15.77 8.20
C ALA A 272 1.05 -15.56 9.00
N GLU A 273 0.81 -14.35 9.54
CA GLU A 273 -0.48 -13.91 10.08
C GLU A 273 -1.37 -13.19 9.06
N THR A 274 -0.83 -12.65 7.97
CA THR A 274 -1.63 -11.99 6.91
C THR A 274 -2.13 -12.94 5.84
N VAL A 275 -1.29 -13.88 5.41
CA VAL A 275 -1.60 -14.90 4.38
C VAL A 275 -2.76 -15.87 4.73
N PRO A 276 -3.09 -16.20 6.01
CA PRO A 276 -4.15 -17.15 6.36
C PRO A 276 -5.54 -16.76 5.86
N SER A 277 -5.90 -17.25 4.69
CA SER A 277 -7.18 -16.97 4.03
C SER A 277 -8.36 -17.71 4.69
N ALA A 278 -8.11 -18.89 5.28
CA ALA A 278 -9.12 -19.68 5.99
C ALA A 278 -9.36 -19.21 7.44
N SER A 279 -8.51 -18.33 7.98
CA SER A 279 -8.67 -17.81 9.34
C SER A 279 -9.91 -16.91 9.44
N LEU A 280 -10.81 -17.26 10.36
CA LEU A 280 -11.91 -16.39 10.80
C LEU A 280 -11.45 -15.31 11.79
N LEU A 281 -10.22 -15.34 12.30
CA LEU A 281 -9.68 -14.24 13.10
C LEU A 281 -9.22 -13.11 12.18
N PHE A 282 -9.56 -11.88 12.54
CA PHE A 282 -9.01 -10.67 11.94
C PHE A 282 -7.70 -10.27 12.64
N HIS A 283 -6.69 -9.93 11.86
CA HIS A 283 -5.33 -9.57 12.27
C HIS A 283 -5.08 -8.06 12.05
N LYS A 284 -3.96 -7.50 12.56
CA LYS A 284 -3.65 -6.04 12.46
C LYS A 284 -3.79 -5.49 11.04
N TYR A 285 -3.38 -6.24 10.02
CA TYR A 285 -3.42 -5.82 8.61
C TYR A 285 -4.82 -5.85 7.99
N ASP A 286 -5.79 -6.54 8.58
CA ASP A 286 -7.19 -6.46 8.14
C ASP A 286 -7.80 -5.07 8.44
N ILE A 287 -7.29 -4.37 9.47
CA ILE A 287 -7.65 -2.97 9.73
C ILE A 287 -7.28 -2.10 8.52
N ASP A 288 -6.03 -2.23 8.04
CA ASP A 288 -5.54 -1.52 6.87
C ASP A 288 -6.35 -1.85 5.60
N TYR A 289 -6.72 -3.12 5.41
CA TYR A 289 -7.55 -3.54 4.29
C TYR A 289 -8.99 -3.02 4.34
N LEU A 290 -9.58 -2.95 5.54
CA LEU A 290 -10.91 -2.38 5.76
C LEU A 290 -10.90 -0.85 5.59
N LYS A 291 -9.91 -0.17 6.16
CA LYS A 291 -9.62 1.26 5.98
C LYS A 291 -9.51 1.61 4.50
N GLN A 292 -8.67 0.87 3.78
CA GLN A 292 -8.52 0.97 2.33
C GLN A 292 -9.85 0.79 1.61
N SER A 293 -10.60 -0.28 1.91
CA SER A 293 -11.84 -0.59 1.19
C SER A 293 -12.93 0.48 1.41
N VAL A 294 -13.02 1.08 2.61
CA VAL A 294 -13.90 2.23 2.87
C VAL A 294 -13.50 3.45 2.04
N TRP A 295 -12.20 3.77 1.97
CA TRP A 295 -11.73 4.90 1.15
C TRP A 295 -11.96 4.64 -0.35
N MET A 296 -11.64 3.45 -0.85
CA MET A 296 -11.88 3.05 -2.24
C MET A 296 -13.38 3.07 -2.58
N ARG A 297 -14.26 2.62 -1.68
CA ARG A 297 -15.72 2.71 -1.86
C ARG A 297 -16.13 4.18 -2.03
N ASN A 298 -15.73 5.03 -1.09
CA ASN A 298 -16.08 6.45 -1.09
C ASN A 298 -15.61 7.15 -2.38
N ILE A 299 -14.32 7.01 -2.72
CA ILE A 299 -13.73 7.55 -3.95
C ILE A 299 -14.49 7.02 -5.17
N SER A 300 -14.65 5.70 -5.29
CA SER A 300 -15.26 5.10 -6.48
C SER A 300 -16.72 5.52 -6.70
N ASN A 301 -17.43 5.88 -5.63
CA ASN A 301 -18.83 6.32 -5.69
C ASN A 301 -19.00 7.75 -6.20
N TRP A 302 -18.09 8.69 -5.88
CA TRP A 302 -18.17 10.07 -6.40
C TRP A 302 -17.32 10.28 -7.64
N ALA A 303 -16.12 9.71 -7.73
CA ALA A 303 -15.19 9.90 -8.84
C ALA A 303 -15.71 9.33 -10.17
N ARG A 304 -16.64 8.35 -10.13
CA ARG A 304 -17.36 7.87 -11.32
C ARG A 304 -18.40 8.86 -11.85
N GLY A 305 -18.86 9.83 -11.04
CA GLY A 305 -20.00 10.69 -11.32
C GLY A 305 -21.26 9.93 -11.78
N ASP A 306 -22.06 10.58 -12.62
CA ASP A 306 -23.28 10.00 -13.19
C ASP A 306 -23.03 9.00 -14.35
N LYS A 307 -21.78 8.56 -14.56
CA LYS A 307 -21.41 7.74 -15.73
C LYS A 307 -22.03 6.34 -15.68
N GLN A 308 -22.94 6.09 -16.62
CA GLN A 308 -23.57 4.79 -16.84
C GLN A 308 -22.72 3.87 -17.74
N GLY A 309 -22.88 2.56 -17.57
CA GLY A 309 -22.08 1.54 -18.25
C GLY A 309 -20.70 1.33 -17.60
N SER A 310 -20.22 0.09 -17.58
CA SER A 310 -18.97 -0.26 -16.85
C SER A 310 -17.73 0.39 -17.46
N LEU A 311 -17.67 0.53 -18.80
CA LEU A 311 -16.52 1.16 -19.47
C LEU A 311 -16.37 2.64 -19.14
N ASN A 312 -17.49 3.38 -19.02
CA ASN A 312 -17.44 4.79 -18.65
C ASN A 312 -17.10 5.00 -17.17
N ARG A 313 -17.55 4.10 -16.27
CA ARG A 313 -17.07 4.08 -14.88
C ARG A 313 -15.56 3.81 -14.83
N ALA A 314 -15.06 2.82 -15.57
CA ALA A 314 -13.63 2.53 -15.65
C ALA A 314 -12.81 3.73 -16.16
N LYS A 315 -13.24 4.38 -17.26
CA LYS A 315 -12.61 5.60 -17.80
C LYS A 315 -12.56 6.74 -16.78
N ALA A 316 -13.64 6.98 -16.03
CA ALA A 316 -13.70 8.03 -15.01
C ALA A 316 -12.79 7.75 -13.80
N LEU A 317 -12.82 6.51 -13.28
CA LEU A 317 -11.95 6.10 -12.17
C LEU A 317 -10.46 6.11 -12.56
N PHE A 318 -10.16 5.81 -13.82
CA PHE A 318 -8.81 5.85 -14.36
C PHE A 318 -8.27 7.28 -14.46
N ASP A 319 -9.04 8.22 -15.04
CA ASP A 319 -8.68 9.65 -15.06
C ASP A 319 -8.52 10.22 -13.65
N TRP A 320 -9.42 9.88 -12.71
CA TRP A 320 -9.25 10.25 -11.30
C TRP A 320 -7.93 9.74 -10.73
N THR A 321 -7.58 8.47 -11.00
CA THR A 321 -6.35 7.85 -10.51
C THR A 321 -5.10 8.50 -11.10
N ALA A 322 -5.13 8.85 -12.40
CA ALA A 322 -4.02 9.53 -13.08
C ALA A 322 -3.77 10.94 -12.52
N ARG A 323 -4.82 11.69 -12.18
CA ARG A 323 -4.71 13.03 -11.55
C ARG A 323 -4.29 12.97 -10.08
N ASN A 324 -4.83 12.02 -9.31
CA ASN A 324 -4.69 11.98 -7.84
C ASN A 324 -3.48 11.22 -7.29
N ILE A 325 -2.75 10.50 -8.14
CA ILE A 325 -1.54 9.75 -7.77
C ILE A 325 -0.39 10.16 -8.69
N ASP A 326 0.58 10.91 -8.16
CA ASP A 326 1.79 11.26 -8.88
C ASP A 326 2.73 10.04 -9.05
N LEU A 327 3.44 9.97 -10.17
CA LEU A 327 4.41 8.93 -10.49
C LEU A 327 5.81 9.27 -9.96
N ARG A 328 6.17 8.60 -8.87
CA ARG A 328 7.55 8.48 -8.40
C ARG A 328 8.30 7.47 -9.28
N ASP A 329 9.61 7.66 -9.41
CA ASP A 329 10.46 6.67 -10.08
C ASP A 329 10.57 5.37 -9.27
N GLU A 330 10.61 4.23 -9.97
CA GLU A 330 10.81 2.90 -9.34
C GLU A 330 12.20 2.76 -8.71
N LEU A 331 13.15 3.60 -9.12
CA LEU A 331 14.52 3.65 -8.63
C LEU A 331 14.80 5.05 -8.07
N VAL A 332 14.99 5.13 -6.76
CA VAL A 332 15.25 6.38 -6.05
C VAL A 332 16.76 6.48 -5.77
N ARG A 333 17.38 7.61 -6.12
CA ARG A 333 18.82 7.84 -5.98
C ARG A 333 19.14 8.43 -4.61
N ILE A 334 19.65 7.61 -3.69
CA ILE A 334 20.07 8.08 -2.35
C ILE A 334 21.25 9.05 -2.49
N ASP A 335 22.21 8.69 -3.34
CA ASP A 335 23.36 9.50 -3.69
C ASP A 335 23.53 9.54 -5.24
N ASN A 336 24.54 10.27 -5.74
CA ASN A 336 24.78 10.41 -7.17
C ASN A 336 25.27 9.13 -7.89
N GLN A 337 25.52 8.04 -7.16
CA GLN A 337 26.08 6.78 -7.67
C GLN A 337 25.13 5.58 -7.44
N ARG A 338 24.32 5.57 -6.38
CA ARG A 338 23.48 4.45 -5.97
C ARG A 338 21.98 4.73 -6.05
N ALA A 339 21.35 4.12 -7.04
CA ALA A 339 19.91 3.95 -7.07
C ALA A 339 19.47 2.71 -6.27
N VAL A 340 18.38 2.83 -5.52
CA VAL A 340 17.71 1.71 -4.83
C VAL A 340 16.25 1.60 -5.28
N PRO A 341 15.62 0.42 -5.24
CA PRO A 341 14.17 0.30 -5.45
C PRO A 341 13.40 1.21 -4.49
N ALA A 342 12.39 1.90 -5.01
CA ALA A 342 11.42 2.63 -4.20
C ALA A 342 10.74 1.67 -3.22
N ALA A 343 10.49 2.16 -2.00
CA ALA A 343 9.65 1.43 -1.04
C ALA A 343 8.25 1.24 -1.66
N LEU A 344 7.83 -0.01 -1.77
CA LEU A 344 6.51 -0.37 -2.27
C LEU A 344 5.43 0.13 -1.31
N GLN A 345 4.24 0.44 -1.84
CA GLN A 345 3.16 0.97 -1.04
C GLN A 345 1.95 0.03 -1.02
N MET A 346 1.28 -0.01 0.13
CA MET A 346 -0.10 -0.45 0.23
C MET A 346 -1.01 0.63 -0.37
N PRO A 347 -2.14 0.31 -1.05
CA PRO A 347 -2.97 1.33 -1.69
C PRO A 347 -3.54 2.38 -0.73
N TRP A 348 -3.75 2.06 0.55
CA TRP A 348 -4.09 3.09 1.56
C TRP A 348 -2.96 4.12 1.75
N GLN A 349 -1.70 3.69 1.69
CA GLN A 349 -0.53 4.57 1.76
C GLN A 349 -0.45 5.43 0.51
N THR A 350 -0.62 4.85 -0.68
CA THR A 350 -0.62 5.56 -1.97
C THR A 350 -1.74 6.58 -2.07
N LEU A 351 -2.95 6.24 -1.59
CA LEU A 351 -4.06 7.16 -1.49
C LEU A 351 -3.71 8.36 -0.59
N LEU A 352 -3.23 8.11 0.65
CA LEU A 352 -2.84 9.18 1.57
C LEU A 352 -1.75 10.07 0.95
N LEU A 353 -0.61 9.47 0.59
CA LEU A 353 0.59 10.14 0.08
C LEU A 353 0.39 10.79 -1.30
N GLY A 354 -0.72 10.51 -2.00
CA GLY A 354 -1.04 11.04 -3.32
C GLY A 354 0.01 10.76 -4.38
N SER A 355 0.92 9.80 -4.15
CA SER A 355 2.09 9.54 -4.97
C SER A 355 2.61 8.11 -4.76
N GLY A 356 2.99 7.45 -5.85
CA GLY A 356 3.36 6.04 -5.88
C GLY A 356 4.20 5.70 -7.10
N THR A 357 4.67 4.46 -7.22
CA THR A 357 5.19 3.93 -8.49
C THR A 357 4.03 3.65 -9.46
N ALA A 358 4.34 3.29 -10.71
CA ALA A 358 3.34 2.85 -11.67
C ALA A 358 2.53 1.63 -11.17
N TRP A 359 3.18 0.73 -10.41
CA TRP A 359 2.55 -0.44 -9.78
C TRP A 359 1.60 -0.04 -8.65
N ASP A 360 2.02 0.87 -7.78
CA ASP A 360 1.17 1.37 -6.69
C ASP A 360 -0.08 2.08 -7.24
N ARG A 361 0.10 2.89 -8.31
CA ARG A 361 -1.00 3.52 -9.08
C ARG A 361 -1.91 2.46 -9.73
N ALA A 362 -1.36 1.39 -10.29
CA ALA A 362 -2.12 0.30 -10.91
C ALA A 362 -3.02 -0.40 -9.89
N TRP A 363 -2.49 -0.67 -8.70
CA TRP A 363 -3.21 -1.31 -7.63
C TRP A 363 -4.39 -0.45 -7.16
N VAL A 364 -4.20 0.87 -6.97
CA VAL A 364 -5.31 1.77 -6.63
C VAL A 364 -6.41 1.75 -7.70
N PHE A 365 -6.06 1.81 -8.99
CA PHE A 365 -7.08 1.73 -10.06
C PHE A 365 -7.87 0.41 -10.01
N MET A 366 -7.19 -0.73 -9.86
CA MET A 366 -7.83 -2.04 -9.77
C MET A 366 -8.72 -2.18 -8.51
N GLU A 367 -8.31 -1.61 -7.38
CA GLU A 367 -9.13 -1.58 -6.15
C GLU A 367 -10.38 -0.68 -6.31
N LEU A 368 -10.30 0.43 -7.04
CA LEU A 368 -11.46 1.27 -7.37
C LEU A 368 -12.44 0.57 -8.33
N LEU A 369 -11.93 -0.17 -9.34
CA LEU A 369 -12.75 -1.02 -10.21
C LEU A 369 -13.44 -2.14 -9.43
N ARG A 370 -12.73 -2.79 -8.49
CA ARG A 370 -13.25 -3.83 -7.60
C ARG A 370 -14.46 -3.34 -6.80
N GLN A 371 -14.42 -2.11 -6.27
CA GLN A 371 -15.56 -1.51 -5.56
C GLN A 371 -16.79 -1.27 -6.45
N GLN A 372 -16.60 -1.06 -7.76
CA GLN A 372 -17.67 -0.96 -8.74
C GLN A 372 -18.10 -2.32 -9.34
N ARG A 373 -17.60 -3.44 -8.77
CA ARG A 373 -17.74 -4.82 -9.26
C ARG A 373 -17.38 -4.96 -10.75
N ILE A 374 -16.29 -4.30 -11.16
CA ILE A 374 -15.69 -4.43 -12.49
C ILE A 374 -14.42 -5.27 -12.35
N ASP A 375 -14.36 -6.40 -13.07
CA ASP A 375 -13.22 -7.30 -13.04
C ASP A 375 -12.01 -6.69 -13.79
N CYS A 376 -10.81 -6.89 -13.25
CA CYS A 376 -9.57 -6.36 -13.83
C CYS A 376 -8.35 -7.24 -13.50
N CYS A 377 -7.30 -7.08 -14.30
CA CYS A 377 -6.00 -7.73 -14.14
C CYS A 377 -4.88 -6.82 -14.69
N LEU A 378 -3.63 -7.11 -14.30
CA LEU A 378 -2.47 -6.64 -15.06
C LEU A 378 -2.20 -7.59 -16.22
N LEU A 379 -1.79 -7.04 -17.36
CA LEU A 379 -1.43 -7.76 -18.57
C LEU A 379 0.08 -7.68 -18.77
N GLY A 380 0.69 -8.82 -19.06
CA GLY A 380 2.13 -8.93 -19.30
C GLY A 380 2.50 -10.18 -20.07
N ASN A 381 3.77 -10.31 -20.42
CA ASN A 381 4.29 -11.46 -21.17
C ASN A 381 5.55 -12.02 -20.49
N ARG A 382 5.78 -13.33 -20.62
CA ARG A 382 7.09 -13.92 -20.31
C ARG A 382 8.06 -13.55 -21.43
N LEU A 383 9.14 -12.88 -21.08
CA LEU A 383 10.24 -12.54 -21.98
C LEU A 383 11.50 -13.32 -21.57
N PRO A 384 12.23 -13.90 -22.54
CA PRO A 384 13.57 -14.44 -22.30
C PRO A 384 14.50 -13.40 -21.68
N LYS A 385 15.39 -13.86 -20.78
CA LYS A 385 16.31 -12.99 -20.00
C LYS A 385 17.16 -12.03 -20.84
N GLU A 386 17.50 -12.41 -22.07
CA GLU A 386 18.33 -11.62 -22.99
C GLU A 386 17.56 -10.48 -23.68
N THR A 387 16.24 -10.56 -23.76
CA THR A 387 15.40 -9.64 -24.56
C THR A 387 14.95 -8.36 -23.84
N VAL A 388 15.52 -8.04 -22.67
CA VAL A 388 15.16 -6.83 -21.89
C VAL A 388 16.37 -5.91 -21.67
N PRO A 389 16.62 -4.94 -22.59
CA PRO A 389 17.61 -3.89 -22.39
C PRO A 389 17.37 -3.12 -21.08
N GLY A 390 18.45 -2.75 -20.38
CA GLY A 390 18.38 -1.89 -19.19
C GLY A 390 17.74 -2.52 -17.93
N ALA A 391 17.40 -3.81 -17.94
CA ALA A 391 16.88 -4.47 -16.75
C ALA A 391 17.85 -4.38 -15.55
N PRO A 392 17.37 -4.07 -14.32
CA PRO A 392 18.25 -3.94 -13.16
C PRO A 392 18.94 -5.29 -12.82
N PRO A 393 20.25 -5.30 -12.51
CA PRO A 393 21.08 -6.52 -12.49
C PRO A 393 20.82 -7.50 -11.33
N ALA A 394 19.76 -7.31 -10.56
CA ALA A 394 19.49 -8.02 -9.30
C ALA A 394 19.04 -9.49 -9.45
N VAL A 395 18.84 -9.99 -10.69
CA VAL A 395 18.46 -11.39 -10.98
C VAL A 395 19.51 -12.10 -11.85
N ALA A 396 20.77 -12.01 -11.42
CA ALA A 396 21.88 -12.71 -12.05
C ALA A 396 21.71 -14.25 -12.01
N ASN A 397 21.13 -14.77 -10.92
CA ASN A 397 21.02 -16.19 -10.61
C ASN A 397 19.93 -16.91 -11.44
N GLY A 398 20.32 -17.55 -12.55
CA GLY A 398 19.67 -18.77 -13.09
C GLY A 398 18.27 -18.68 -13.75
N GLU A 399 18.24 -19.04 -15.04
CA GLU A 399 17.21 -19.87 -15.71
C GLU A 399 15.73 -19.44 -15.82
N ALA A 400 15.18 -18.51 -15.02
CA ALA A 400 13.75 -18.18 -15.08
C ALA A 400 13.38 -17.09 -16.12
N ASP A 401 12.34 -17.33 -16.93
CA ASP A 401 11.67 -16.31 -17.75
C ASP A 401 11.07 -15.19 -16.89
N ARG A 402 11.24 -13.93 -17.32
CA ARG A 402 10.68 -12.78 -16.60
C ARG A 402 9.31 -12.40 -17.16
N VAL A 403 8.29 -12.39 -16.30
CA VAL A 403 7.03 -11.69 -16.63
C VAL A 403 7.28 -10.18 -16.60
N VAL A 404 6.99 -9.50 -17.71
CA VAL A 404 6.99 -8.03 -17.79
C VAL A 404 5.56 -7.58 -18.09
N PHE A 405 4.96 -6.87 -17.14
CA PHE A 405 3.63 -6.27 -17.29
C PHE A 405 3.73 -4.93 -18.04
N TRP A 406 2.76 -4.65 -18.90
CA TRP A 406 2.74 -3.47 -19.77
C TRP A 406 1.44 -2.65 -19.70
N GLY A 407 0.34 -3.25 -19.23
CA GLY A 407 -0.95 -2.56 -19.16
C GLY A 407 -1.92 -3.20 -18.17
N ILE A 408 -3.09 -2.57 -17.99
CA ILE A 408 -4.19 -3.08 -17.17
C ILE A 408 -5.33 -3.48 -18.11
N GLY A 409 -5.81 -4.70 -17.95
CA GLY A 409 -6.97 -5.25 -18.66
C GLY A 409 -8.22 -5.18 -17.79
N VAL A 410 -9.29 -4.59 -18.33
CA VAL A 410 -10.58 -4.42 -17.65
C VAL A 410 -11.64 -5.23 -18.40
N LEU A 411 -12.20 -6.24 -17.74
CA LEU A 411 -13.11 -7.21 -18.37
C LEU A 411 -14.55 -6.70 -18.34
N ILE A 412 -15.10 -6.44 -19.53
CA ILE A 412 -16.45 -5.92 -19.73
C ILE A 412 -17.07 -6.67 -20.91
N ASP A 413 -18.23 -7.29 -20.69
CA ASP A 413 -19.01 -8.02 -21.71
C ASP A 413 -18.18 -9.05 -22.51
N GLY A 414 -17.27 -9.74 -21.80
CA GLY A 414 -16.35 -10.74 -22.36
C GLY A 414 -15.05 -10.18 -22.95
N ASN A 415 -14.91 -8.86 -23.08
CA ASN A 415 -13.80 -8.19 -23.74
C ASN A 415 -12.87 -7.50 -22.73
N VAL A 416 -11.56 -7.70 -22.90
CA VAL A 416 -10.51 -7.11 -22.04
C VAL A 416 -10.07 -5.76 -22.61
N HIS A 417 -10.61 -4.67 -22.07
CA HIS A 417 -10.32 -3.28 -22.48
C HIS A 417 -9.05 -2.76 -21.81
N LEU A 418 -8.25 -1.95 -22.51
CA LEU A 418 -6.84 -1.75 -22.16
C LEU A 418 -6.49 -0.33 -21.66
N PHE A 419 -5.66 -0.26 -20.62
CA PHE A 419 -5.26 0.99 -19.96
C PHE A 419 -3.75 1.05 -19.63
N PHE A 420 -3.07 2.16 -19.96
CA PHE A 420 -1.65 2.38 -19.68
C PHE A 420 -1.43 3.20 -18.41
N ILE A 421 -1.02 2.53 -17.33
CA ILE A 421 -0.86 3.16 -16.02
C ILE A 421 0.33 4.14 -15.92
N HIS A 422 1.40 3.88 -16.68
CA HIS A 422 2.58 4.75 -16.78
C HIS A 422 2.24 6.08 -17.47
N GLU A 423 1.58 6.03 -18.62
CA GLU A 423 1.20 7.23 -19.39
C GLU A 423 -0.14 7.84 -18.94
N GLY A 424 -0.86 7.22 -17.98
CA GLY A 424 -2.12 7.76 -17.44
C GLY A 424 -3.21 7.96 -18.50
N VAL A 425 -3.19 7.17 -19.58
CA VAL A 425 -4.17 7.19 -20.68
C VAL A 425 -4.69 5.77 -20.98
N PRO A 426 -5.95 5.61 -21.41
CA PRO A 426 -6.41 4.35 -21.96
C PRO A 426 -5.79 4.10 -23.35
N ILE A 427 -5.79 2.86 -23.83
CA ILE A 427 -5.41 2.58 -25.22
C ILE A 427 -6.59 2.96 -26.12
N PRO A 428 -6.46 3.95 -27.04
CA PRO A 428 -7.53 4.32 -27.96
C PRO A 428 -7.90 3.17 -28.89
N GLY A 429 -9.19 3.04 -29.19
CA GLY A 429 -9.69 2.18 -30.26
C GLY A 429 -9.36 2.70 -31.67
N LYS A 430 -10.03 2.15 -32.67
CA LYS A 430 -9.78 2.45 -34.10
C LYS A 430 -10.17 3.88 -34.47
N SER A 431 -11.11 4.50 -33.73
CA SER A 431 -11.42 5.93 -33.83
C SER A 431 -10.24 6.85 -33.52
N GLY A 432 -9.22 6.37 -32.80
CA GLY A 432 -8.24 7.23 -32.13
C GLY A 432 -8.85 8.03 -30.98
N PRO A 433 -8.04 8.84 -30.28
CA PRO A 433 -8.53 9.85 -29.35
C PRO A 433 -9.05 11.08 -30.13
N VAL A 434 -10.04 11.77 -29.58
CA VAL A 434 -10.67 12.96 -30.20
C VAL A 434 -10.81 14.08 -29.19
N THR A 435 -10.69 15.33 -29.63
CA THR A 435 -10.86 16.47 -28.72
C THR A 435 -12.32 16.90 -28.70
N GLY A 436 -13.02 16.54 -27.62
CA GLY A 436 -14.48 16.64 -27.45
C GLY A 436 -15.00 18.05 -27.20
N GLU A 437 -16.29 18.15 -26.88
CA GLU A 437 -17.01 19.43 -26.70
C GLU A 437 -16.39 20.30 -25.61
N LYS A 438 -15.94 19.70 -24.50
CA LYS A 438 -15.22 20.38 -23.40
C LYS A 438 -13.77 20.80 -23.75
N LYS A 439 -13.36 20.75 -25.03
CA LYS A 439 -11.98 20.97 -25.52
C LYS A 439 -10.92 20.00 -24.95
N VAL A 440 -11.36 18.94 -24.26
CA VAL A 440 -10.47 17.93 -23.67
C VAL A 440 -10.33 16.75 -24.63
N LEU A 441 -9.14 16.16 -24.68
CA LEU A 441 -8.85 14.91 -25.38
C LEU A 441 -9.59 13.75 -24.68
N GLU A 442 -10.60 13.26 -25.36
CA GLU A 442 -11.45 12.14 -25.00
C GLU A 442 -11.05 10.88 -25.80
N PHE A 443 -11.49 9.73 -25.29
CA PHE A 443 -11.23 8.42 -25.89
C PHE A 443 -12.60 7.77 -26.09
N PRO A 444 -13.23 7.89 -27.28
CA PRO A 444 -14.58 7.35 -27.51
C PRO A 444 -14.57 5.83 -27.33
N GLU A 445 -13.74 5.17 -28.15
CA GLU A 445 -13.42 3.76 -28.11
C GLU A 445 -12.17 3.50 -27.26
N ILE A 446 -12.16 2.40 -26.51
CA ILE A 446 -10.96 1.86 -25.85
C ILE A 446 -10.65 0.53 -26.52
N ALA A 447 -9.40 0.33 -26.97
CA ALA A 447 -9.00 -0.92 -27.62
C ALA A 447 -9.13 -2.12 -26.67
N THR A 448 -9.51 -3.27 -27.22
CA THR A 448 -9.51 -4.55 -26.52
C THR A 448 -8.23 -5.35 -26.81
N LEU A 449 -7.96 -6.40 -26.03
CA LEU A 449 -6.87 -7.34 -26.33
C LEU A 449 -7.06 -8.02 -27.70
N SER A 450 -8.29 -8.37 -28.08
CA SER A 450 -8.59 -8.86 -29.44
C SER A 450 -8.33 -7.83 -30.53
N ASP A 451 -8.59 -6.53 -30.29
CA ASP A 451 -8.22 -5.48 -31.25
C ASP A 451 -6.71 -5.39 -31.45
N LEU A 452 -5.90 -5.45 -30.39
CA LEU A 452 -4.43 -5.44 -30.53
C LEU A 452 -3.90 -6.72 -31.18
N ILE A 453 -4.55 -7.86 -30.96
CA ILE A 453 -4.20 -9.13 -31.60
C ILE A 453 -4.52 -9.11 -33.11
N ALA A 454 -5.59 -8.42 -33.52
CA ALA A 454 -5.97 -8.25 -34.91
C ALA A 454 -5.21 -7.12 -35.62
N GLU A 455 -4.90 -6.03 -34.91
CA GLU A 455 -4.20 -4.85 -35.42
C GLU A 455 -3.11 -4.39 -34.41
N PRO A 456 -1.95 -5.08 -34.33
CA PRO A 456 -0.86 -4.72 -33.41
C PRO A 456 -0.33 -3.29 -33.58
N GLU A 457 -0.57 -2.67 -34.74
CA GLU A 457 -0.23 -1.27 -34.99
C GLU A 457 -0.97 -0.28 -34.08
N LEU A 458 -2.12 -0.66 -33.49
CA LEU A 458 -2.77 0.12 -32.43
C LEU A 458 -1.86 0.27 -31.20
N LEU A 459 -1.10 -0.78 -30.86
CA LEU A 459 -0.08 -0.72 -29.81
C LEU A 459 1.09 0.17 -30.25
N ASN A 460 1.59 0.02 -31.48
CA ASN A 460 2.70 0.85 -31.98
C ASN A 460 2.38 2.36 -32.00
N ARG A 461 1.14 2.76 -32.28
CA ARG A 461 0.68 4.17 -32.20
C ARG A 461 0.75 4.74 -30.78
N THR A 462 0.75 3.86 -29.76
CA THR A 462 0.58 4.15 -28.33
C THR A 462 1.83 3.83 -27.49
N MET A 463 2.99 3.60 -28.11
CA MET A 463 4.29 3.52 -27.44
C MET A 463 5.20 4.68 -27.90
N THR A 464 6.12 5.15 -27.06
CA THR A 464 7.07 6.22 -27.41
C THR A 464 8.51 5.81 -27.10
N GLY A 465 9.45 6.14 -27.99
CA GLY A 465 10.84 5.71 -27.87
C GLY A 465 11.07 4.26 -28.30
N ASP A 466 12.13 3.66 -27.76
CA ASP A 466 12.60 2.30 -28.08
C ASP A 466 11.89 1.19 -27.27
N ASP A 467 10.96 1.58 -26.38
CA ASP A 467 10.17 0.70 -25.51
C ASP A 467 9.10 -0.11 -26.28
N LYS A 468 9.51 -0.85 -27.32
CA LYS A 468 8.63 -1.65 -28.20
C LYS A 468 8.63 -3.19 -28.01
N PRO A 469 9.03 -3.79 -26.87
CA PRO A 469 9.25 -5.25 -26.79
C PRO A 469 7.97 -6.12 -26.86
N PHE A 470 6.78 -5.53 -27.02
CA PHE A 470 5.48 -6.24 -27.06
C PHE A 470 4.77 -6.12 -28.43
N ALA A 471 5.43 -5.57 -29.46
CA ALA A 471 4.82 -5.14 -30.72
C ALA A 471 4.28 -6.24 -31.66
N SER A 472 4.30 -7.53 -31.28
CA SER A 472 3.86 -8.63 -32.15
C SER A 472 2.53 -9.25 -31.71
N GLY A 473 1.67 -9.57 -32.69
CA GLY A 473 0.41 -10.29 -32.45
C GLY A 473 0.59 -11.71 -31.88
N GLU A 474 1.78 -12.30 -32.01
CA GLU A 474 2.12 -13.58 -31.38
C GLU A 474 2.38 -13.42 -29.88
N MET A 475 3.17 -12.42 -29.46
CA MET A 475 3.35 -12.09 -28.05
C MET A 475 2.03 -11.74 -27.39
N LEU A 476 1.17 -10.96 -28.06
CA LEU A 476 -0.15 -10.59 -27.55
C LEU A 476 -1.10 -11.80 -27.35
N ARG A 477 -0.89 -12.91 -28.09
CA ARG A 477 -1.58 -14.20 -27.86
C ARG A 477 -1.01 -15.01 -26.70
N GLN A 478 0.16 -14.63 -26.18
CA GLN A 478 0.83 -15.23 -25.02
C GLN A 478 0.72 -14.32 -23.78
N THR A 479 -0.39 -13.57 -23.65
CA THR A 479 -0.57 -12.60 -22.57
C THR A 479 -1.01 -13.30 -21.27
N ILE A 480 -0.40 -12.88 -20.16
CA ILE A 480 -0.65 -13.35 -18.81
C ILE A 480 -1.55 -12.31 -18.12
N ALA A 481 -2.69 -12.75 -17.61
CA ALA A 481 -3.53 -11.96 -16.72
C ALA A 481 -3.10 -12.20 -15.26
N ALA A 482 -2.45 -11.22 -14.63
CA ALA A 482 -2.14 -11.26 -13.22
C ALA A 482 -3.26 -10.59 -12.40
N LEU A 483 -3.98 -11.39 -11.62
CA LEU A 483 -5.14 -10.95 -10.84
C LEU A 483 -4.70 -10.14 -9.60
N PRO A 484 -5.37 -9.02 -9.25
CA PRO A 484 -5.08 -8.18 -8.09
C PRO A 484 -5.60 -8.79 -6.78
N VAL A 485 -5.39 -10.10 -6.58
CA VAL A 485 -5.78 -10.80 -5.36
C VAL A 485 -4.78 -10.47 -4.26
N THR A 486 -5.30 -10.05 -3.12
CA THR A 486 -4.57 -9.79 -1.87
C THR A 486 -4.95 -10.85 -0.80
N PRO A 487 -4.13 -11.08 0.23
CA PRO A 487 -4.48 -11.97 1.35
C PRO A 487 -5.84 -11.64 1.98
N GLY A 488 -6.10 -10.35 2.26
CA GLY A 488 -7.38 -9.89 2.79
C GLY A 488 -8.55 -10.17 1.85
N SER A 489 -8.43 -9.79 0.56
CA SER A 489 -9.51 -9.98 -0.41
C SER A 489 -9.89 -11.44 -0.66
N ALA A 490 -8.96 -12.38 -0.47
CA ALA A 490 -9.22 -13.81 -0.62
C ALA A 490 -9.80 -14.47 0.65
N ALA A 491 -9.75 -13.79 1.80
CA ALA A 491 -10.03 -14.41 3.09
C ALA A 491 -11.52 -14.68 3.32
N MET A 492 -11.83 -15.85 3.92
CA MET A 492 -13.19 -16.23 4.30
C MET A 492 -13.85 -15.19 5.22
N ARG A 493 -13.10 -14.62 6.16
CA ARG A 493 -13.60 -13.56 7.06
C ARG A 493 -14.08 -12.31 6.31
N MET A 494 -13.43 -11.94 5.21
CA MET A 494 -13.86 -10.81 4.36
C MET A 494 -15.08 -11.17 3.51
N LYS A 495 -15.23 -12.44 3.10
CA LYS A 495 -16.47 -12.93 2.46
C LYS A 495 -17.68 -12.85 3.38
N ILE A 496 -17.55 -13.36 4.61
CA ILE A 496 -18.61 -13.30 5.63
C ILE A 496 -18.94 -11.84 5.95
N LEU A 497 -17.92 -11.00 6.12
CA LEU A 497 -18.08 -9.57 6.39
C LEU A 497 -18.80 -8.82 5.25
N GLU A 498 -18.48 -9.11 3.97
CA GLU A 498 -19.19 -8.51 2.83
C GLU A 498 -20.69 -8.85 2.82
N THR A 499 -21.07 -10.09 3.17
CA THR A 499 -22.48 -10.51 3.14
C THR A 499 -23.38 -9.84 4.19
N GLU A 500 -22.78 -9.14 5.15
CA GLU A 500 -23.49 -8.48 6.26
C GLU A 500 -23.54 -6.94 6.08
N LEU A 501 -22.88 -6.40 5.05
CA LEU A 501 -22.94 -4.99 4.69
C LEU A 501 -24.23 -4.67 3.90
N ALA A 502 -24.87 -3.55 4.22
CA ALA A 502 -26.08 -3.10 3.54
C ALA A 502 -26.14 -1.56 3.41
N GLY A 503 -26.95 -1.08 2.47
CA GLY A 503 -27.18 0.35 2.25
C GLY A 503 -25.88 1.11 1.97
N GLU A 504 -25.67 2.24 2.64
CA GLU A 504 -24.47 3.08 2.50
C GLU A 504 -23.17 2.40 2.95
N GLN A 505 -23.26 1.35 3.79
CA GLN A 505 -22.08 0.60 4.22
C GLN A 505 -21.53 -0.31 3.11
N THR A 506 -22.33 -0.65 2.10
CA THR A 506 -21.99 -1.60 1.03
C THR A 506 -20.66 -1.28 0.36
N MET A 507 -19.68 -2.16 0.54
CA MET A 507 -18.41 -2.20 -0.17
C MET A 507 -18.07 -3.64 -0.53
N VAL A 508 -17.23 -3.81 -1.54
CA VAL A 508 -16.65 -5.11 -1.86
C VAL A 508 -15.47 -5.35 -0.91
N LEU A 509 -15.41 -6.50 -0.26
CA LEU A 509 -14.30 -6.94 0.59
C LEU A 509 -13.72 -8.28 0.13
N TYR A 510 -14.50 -9.09 -0.57
CA TYR A 510 -14.07 -10.40 -1.06
C TYR A 510 -13.78 -10.37 -2.57
N THR A 511 -12.96 -11.31 -3.02
CA THR A 511 -12.58 -11.48 -4.42
C THR A 511 -12.40 -12.98 -4.67
N PRO A 512 -13.30 -13.64 -5.43
CA PRO A 512 -13.22 -15.08 -5.69
C PRO A 512 -12.10 -15.39 -6.70
N PRO A 513 -10.95 -15.96 -6.28
CA PRO A 513 -9.78 -16.06 -7.17
C PRO A 513 -10.02 -17.06 -8.30
N HIS A 514 -10.68 -18.18 -7.99
CA HIS A 514 -11.05 -19.20 -8.96
C HIS A 514 -12.02 -18.65 -10.02
N GLU A 515 -13.03 -17.88 -9.64
CA GLU A 515 -14.00 -17.36 -10.61
C GLU A 515 -13.38 -16.29 -11.51
N LEU A 516 -12.47 -15.46 -11.00
CA LEU A 516 -11.69 -14.53 -11.82
C LEU A 516 -10.77 -15.28 -12.80
N ARG A 517 -10.10 -16.34 -12.33
CA ARG A 517 -9.28 -17.23 -13.17
C ARG A 517 -10.11 -17.82 -14.31
N ASP A 518 -11.30 -18.32 -13.99
CA ASP A 518 -12.27 -18.84 -14.95
C ASP A 518 -12.78 -17.80 -15.95
N ARG A 519 -13.01 -16.56 -15.52
CA ARG A 519 -13.51 -15.48 -16.41
C ARG A 519 -12.42 -14.96 -17.35
N PHE A 520 -11.23 -14.68 -16.84
CA PHE A 520 -10.10 -14.23 -17.68
C PHE A 520 -9.57 -15.34 -18.59
N GLY A 521 -9.52 -16.60 -18.14
CA GLY A 521 -9.06 -17.75 -18.93
C GLY A 521 -9.98 -18.15 -20.10
N ARG A 522 -11.09 -17.44 -20.32
CA ARG A 522 -11.99 -17.57 -21.48
C ARG A 522 -11.84 -16.43 -22.49
N CYS A 523 -11.03 -15.42 -22.18
CA CYS A 523 -10.80 -14.27 -23.06
C CYS A 523 -9.75 -14.60 -24.13
N GLU A 524 -9.94 -14.13 -25.37
CA GLU A 524 -8.91 -14.28 -26.40
C GLU A 524 -7.62 -13.56 -25.97
N GLY A 525 -6.47 -14.19 -26.23
CA GLY A 525 -5.15 -13.63 -25.94
C GLY A 525 -4.59 -13.96 -24.56
N ILE A 526 -5.44 -14.41 -23.63
CA ILE A 526 -5.03 -14.79 -22.28
C ILE A 526 -4.56 -16.24 -22.26
N ALA A 527 -3.24 -16.44 -22.24
CA ALA A 527 -2.59 -17.76 -22.23
C ALA A 527 -2.41 -18.36 -20.82
N SER A 528 -2.26 -17.52 -19.79
CA SER A 528 -2.32 -17.94 -18.39
C SER A 528 -2.99 -16.88 -17.51
N VAL A 529 -3.55 -17.33 -16.37
CA VAL A 529 -4.11 -16.44 -15.34
C VAL A 529 -3.48 -16.75 -13.99
N GLU A 530 -2.66 -15.82 -13.54
CA GLU A 530 -1.79 -15.93 -12.37
C GLU A 530 -2.22 -14.93 -11.30
N ILE A 531 -1.64 -14.99 -10.09
CA ILE A 531 -1.89 -13.99 -9.04
C ILE A 531 -0.76 -12.98 -9.06
N TRP A 532 -1.09 -11.70 -9.01
CA TRP A 532 -0.09 -10.64 -8.98
C TRP A 532 0.68 -10.66 -7.66
N GLN A 533 2.02 -10.68 -7.74
CA GLN A 533 2.89 -10.87 -6.58
C GLN A 533 3.23 -9.56 -5.84
N HIS A 534 3.02 -8.38 -6.46
CA HIS A 534 3.33 -7.07 -5.85
C HIS A 534 2.63 -6.83 -4.51
N PRO A 535 1.32 -7.16 -4.31
CA PRO A 535 0.68 -7.01 -3.01
C PRO A 535 1.39 -7.75 -1.89
N TYR A 536 1.74 -9.02 -2.11
CA TYR A 536 2.44 -9.87 -1.14
C TYR A 536 3.82 -9.28 -0.80
N ARG A 537 4.52 -8.76 -1.80
CA ARG A 537 5.79 -8.06 -1.62
C ARG A 537 5.64 -6.76 -0.82
N ALA A 538 4.61 -5.96 -1.07
CA ALA A 538 4.33 -4.73 -0.32
C ALA A 538 3.94 -4.99 1.14
N PHE A 539 3.14 -6.03 1.41
CA PHE A 539 2.86 -6.51 2.76
C PHE A 539 4.15 -6.93 3.49
N PHE A 540 5.02 -7.73 2.84
CA PHE A 540 6.28 -8.17 3.43
C PHE A 540 7.26 -7.01 3.67
N GLU A 541 7.42 -6.09 2.71
CA GLU A 541 8.27 -4.89 2.89
C GLU A 541 7.76 -4.00 4.03
N THR A 542 6.43 -3.83 4.16
CA THR A 542 5.80 -3.11 5.28
C THR A 542 6.06 -3.79 6.63
N ALA A 543 5.97 -5.12 6.70
CA ALA A 543 6.25 -5.90 7.92
C ALA A 543 7.74 -5.91 8.30
N ASN A 544 8.63 -5.87 7.31
CA ASN A 544 10.08 -5.94 7.48
C ASN A 544 10.74 -4.59 7.77
N ALA A 545 10.16 -3.48 7.31
CA ALA A 545 10.70 -2.13 7.50
C ALA A 545 9.64 -1.10 7.95
N PRO A 546 8.89 -1.34 9.05
CA PRO A 546 7.80 -0.46 9.49
C PRO A 546 8.24 0.97 9.80
N GLN A 547 9.51 1.18 10.16
CA GLN A 547 10.10 2.51 10.36
C GLN A 547 9.98 3.39 9.11
N ARG A 548 10.14 2.82 7.91
CA ARG A 548 10.00 3.55 6.63
C ARG A 548 8.57 4.03 6.41
N VAL A 549 7.58 3.27 6.87
CA VAL A 549 6.17 3.68 6.81
C VAL A 549 5.91 4.80 7.81
N GLY A 550 6.48 4.72 9.02
CA GLY A 550 6.46 5.82 9.99
C GLY A 550 7.08 7.11 9.46
N GLU A 551 8.27 7.02 8.85
CA GLU A 551 8.97 8.11 8.16
C GLU A 551 8.11 8.71 7.04
N MET A 552 7.58 7.88 6.13
CA MET A 552 6.71 8.34 5.04
C MET A 552 5.41 8.98 5.53
N MET A 553 4.87 8.54 6.68
CA MET A 553 3.66 9.09 7.28
C MET A 553 3.90 10.25 8.25
N ALA A 554 5.15 10.67 8.48
CA ALA A 554 5.48 11.72 9.45
C ALA A 554 4.68 13.04 9.27
N PRO A 555 4.40 13.55 8.05
CA PRO A 555 3.57 14.75 7.87
C PRO A 555 2.14 14.63 8.41
N PHE A 556 1.56 13.42 8.44
CA PHE A 556 0.22 13.19 8.99
C PHE A 556 0.17 13.13 10.52
N HIS A 557 1.33 13.00 11.19
CA HIS A 557 1.46 13.07 12.64
C HIS A 557 1.56 14.52 13.15
N ILE A 558 1.64 15.52 12.25
CA ILE A 558 1.72 16.93 12.64
C ILE A 558 0.31 17.49 12.88
N GLN A 559 0.09 17.98 14.10
CA GLN A 559 -1.08 18.78 14.43
C GLN A 559 -0.92 20.19 13.86
N SER A 560 -2.00 20.75 13.31
CA SER A 560 -2.04 22.13 12.86
C SER A 560 -1.74 23.09 14.02
N ALA A 561 -0.82 24.04 13.78
CA ALA A 561 -0.54 25.12 14.73
C ALA A 561 -1.74 26.08 14.97
N LYS A 562 -2.81 25.98 14.16
CA LYS A 562 -4.04 26.78 14.28
C LYS A 562 -5.12 26.09 15.12
N THR A 563 -5.34 24.80 14.89
CA THR A 563 -6.49 24.06 15.45
C THR A 563 -6.11 23.01 16.50
N GLY A 564 -4.86 22.55 16.53
CA GLY A 564 -4.45 21.37 17.30
C GLY A 564 -4.96 20.04 16.73
N GLU A 565 -5.68 20.04 15.60
CA GLU A 565 -6.12 18.82 14.91
C GLU A 565 -5.08 18.32 13.92
N TYR A 566 -5.15 17.04 13.56
CA TYR A 566 -4.38 16.42 12.46
C TYR A 566 -5.00 16.81 11.10
N SER A 567 -5.10 18.10 10.82
CA SER A 567 -5.91 18.64 9.72
C SER A 567 -5.50 18.12 8.33
N LEU A 568 -4.21 17.78 8.14
CA LEU A 568 -3.71 17.19 6.89
C LEU A 568 -4.34 15.81 6.62
N TRP A 569 -4.42 14.96 7.65
CA TRP A 569 -5.12 13.67 7.59
C TRP A 569 -6.61 13.87 7.35
N LYS A 570 -7.26 14.67 8.20
CA LYS A 570 -8.70 14.96 8.17
C LYS A 570 -9.14 15.46 6.79
N GLY A 571 -8.41 16.40 6.20
CA GLY A 571 -8.65 16.91 4.86
C GLY A 571 -8.52 15.85 3.76
N ARG A 572 -7.53 14.96 3.86
CA ARG A 572 -7.33 13.89 2.86
C ARG A 572 -8.44 12.83 2.92
N ILE A 573 -8.94 12.51 4.12
CA ILE A 573 -10.11 11.61 4.26
C ILE A 573 -11.40 12.29 3.77
N LEU A 574 -11.60 13.58 4.05
CA LEU A 574 -12.73 14.36 3.51
C LEU A 574 -12.68 14.45 1.98
N TYR A 575 -11.48 14.54 1.39
CA TYR A 575 -11.29 14.47 -0.07
C TYR A 575 -11.72 13.10 -0.63
N PHE A 576 -11.37 11.98 0.03
CA PHE A 576 -11.86 10.66 -0.37
C PHE A 576 -13.38 10.53 -0.26
N GLN A 577 -14.02 11.24 0.67
CA GLN A 577 -15.48 11.34 0.80
C GLN A 577 -16.13 12.28 -0.25
N GLY A 578 -15.36 12.94 -1.13
CA GLY A 578 -15.87 13.90 -2.11
C GLY A 578 -16.31 15.25 -1.51
N ARG A 579 -15.99 15.49 -0.23
CA ARG A 579 -16.39 16.70 0.51
C ARG A 579 -15.36 17.81 0.29
N LEU A 580 -15.25 18.27 -0.95
CA LEU A 580 -14.17 19.16 -1.40
C LEU A 580 -14.23 20.56 -0.75
N SER A 581 -15.43 21.16 -0.69
CA SER A 581 -15.66 22.52 -0.17
C SER A 581 -16.82 22.59 0.84
N GLY A 582 -16.98 23.75 1.47
CA GLY A 582 -17.93 23.99 2.58
C GLY A 582 -17.27 24.06 3.96
N PRO A 583 -18.03 24.32 5.05
CA PRO A 583 -17.45 24.62 6.37
C PRO A 583 -16.58 23.50 6.95
N ILE A 584 -17.01 22.24 6.80
CA ILE A 584 -16.23 21.05 7.18
C ILE A 584 -15.94 20.26 5.90
N SER A 585 -14.79 20.57 5.29
CA SER A 585 -14.40 20.10 3.96
C SER A 585 -12.89 19.87 3.83
N ALA A 586 -12.48 19.18 2.76
CA ALA A 586 -11.09 18.94 2.42
C ALA A 586 -10.31 20.26 2.32
N ALA A 587 -10.83 21.24 1.57
CA ALA A 587 -10.19 22.54 1.39
C ALA A 587 -9.97 23.29 2.71
N THR A 588 -10.98 23.34 3.60
CA THR A 588 -10.82 23.96 4.93
C THR A 588 -9.70 23.29 5.71
N CYS A 589 -9.73 21.96 5.83
CA CYS A 589 -8.73 21.22 6.60
C CYS A 589 -7.32 21.30 6.01
N PHE A 590 -7.16 21.40 4.69
CA PHE A 590 -5.84 21.65 4.08
C PHE A 590 -5.35 23.08 4.36
N MET A 591 -6.21 24.10 4.24
CA MET A 591 -5.85 25.47 4.64
C MET A 591 -5.49 25.55 6.13
N ASP A 592 -6.16 24.77 7.01
CA ASP A 592 -5.81 24.69 8.43
C ASP A 592 -4.49 23.96 8.67
N ALA A 593 -4.15 22.93 7.90
CA ALA A 593 -2.86 22.24 7.98
C ALA A 593 -1.68 23.17 7.63
N MET A 594 -1.88 24.09 6.69
CA MET A 594 -0.84 25.03 6.26
C MET A 594 -0.41 25.98 7.39
N THR A 595 0.86 25.89 7.78
CA THR A 595 1.49 26.66 8.86
C THR A 595 2.37 27.78 8.26
N PRO A 596 2.08 29.07 8.51
CA PRO A 596 2.90 30.17 7.99
C PRO A 596 4.35 30.14 8.51
N ASP A 597 5.32 30.53 7.68
CA ASP A 597 6.76 30.50 8.02
C ASP A 597 7.09 31.10 9.39
N ARG A 598 6.44 32.22 9.76
CA ARG A 598 6.63 32.84 11.08
C ARG A 598 6.34 31.87 12.24
N LEU A 599 5.26 31.09 12.17
CA LEU A 599 4.93 30.11 13.20
C LEU A 599 5.88 28.91 13.18
N ILE A 600 6.39 28.51 12.01
CA ILE A 600 7.44 27.49 11.90
C ILE A 600 8.70 27.99 12.63
N GLN A 601 9.15 29.22 12.37
CA GLN A 601 10.30 29.83 13.06
C GLN A 601 10.07 30.01 14.58
N ASP A 602 8.87 30.47 14.99
CA ASP A 602 8.49 30.61 16.41
C ASP A 602 8.43 29.27 17.17
N GLN A 603 8.21 28.15 16.46
CA GLN A 603 8.31 26.78 17.00
C GLN A 603 9.76 26.28 17.02
N MET A 604 10.49 26.41 15.90
CA MET A 604 11.91 26.07 15.81
C MET A 604 12.73 26.78 16.89
N ALA A 605 12.41 28.04 17.22
CA ALA A 605 13.05 28.79 18.30
C ALA A 605 13.09 28.02 19.65
N ARG A 606 12.09 27.17 19.92
CA ARG A 606 11.88 26.47 21.20
C ARG A 606 12.52 25.08 21.29
N GLN A 607 13.02 24.54 20.18
CA GLN A 607 13.57 23.18 20.06
C GLN A 607 15.09 23.13 20.14
N GLN A 608 15.66 21.92 20.29
CA GLN A 608 17.10 21.68 20.13
C GLN A 608 17.51 21.71 18.65
N ALA A 609 18.78 22.04 18.37
CA ALA A 609 19.24 22.35 17.00
C ALA A 609 18.99 21.25 15.96
N HIS A 610 19.08 19.96 16.35
CA HIS A 610 18.80 18.83 15.44
C HIS A 610 17.29 18.64 15.20
N GLU A 611 16.46 18.81 16.23
CA GLU A 611 14.99 18.75 16.13
C GLU A 611 14.45 19.85 15.21
N LYS A 612 15.07 21.05 15.19
CA LYS A 612 14.67 22.18 14.34
C LYS A 612 14.66 21.83 12.86
N VAL A 613 15.73 21.19 12.37
CA VAL A 613 15.88 20.86 10.93
C VAL A 613 14.83 19.85 10.51
N ILE A 614 14.60 18.81 11.32
CA ILE A 614 13.57 17.80 11.07
C ILE A 614 12.18 18.45 11.10
N THR A 615 11.91 19.28 12.10
CA THR A 615 10.62 19.96 12.28
C THR A 615 10.30 20.92 11.14
N GLU A 616 11.25 21.78 10.75
CA GLU A 616 11.09 22.66 9.58
C GLU A 616 10.82 21.86 8.30
N THR A 617 11.61 20.81 8.06
CA THR A 617 11.44 19.93 6.89
C THR A 617 10.03 19.35 6.84
N ILE A 618 9.51 18.82 7.95
CA ILE A 618 8.17 18.24 7.98
C ILE A 618 7.08 19.33 7.80
N TYR A 619 7.17 20.50 8.45
CA TYR A 619 6.18 21.56 8.23
C TYR A 619 6.19 22.12 6.79
N ARG A 620 7.35 22.22 6.14
CA ARG A 620 7.44 22.58 4.71
C ARG A 620 6.82 21.51 3.82
N LEU A 621 7.00 20.22 4.17
CA LEU A 621 6.37 19.10 3.46
C LEU A 621 4.85 19.08 3.65
N VAL A 622 4.34 19.33 4.86
CA VAL A 622 2.90 19.52 5.18
C VAL A 622 2.31 20.66 4.32
N ASN A 623 2.99 21.80 4.25
CA ASN A 623 2.55 22.93 3.42
C ASN A 623 2.50 22.58 1.93
N SER A 624 3.52 21.91 1.39
CA SER A 624 3.56 21.48 -0.02
C SER A 624 2.48 20.44 -0.36
N TRP A 625 2.22 19.49 0.55
CA TRP A 625 1.18 18.47 0.36
C TRP A 625 -0.23 19.07 0.46
N ALA A 626 -0.48 19.92 1.45
CA ALA A 626 -1.75 20.66 1.56
C ALA A 626 -2.00 21.54 0.33
N GLY A 627 -0.96 22.25 -0.17
CA GLY A 627 -1.03 23.03 -1.40
C GLY A 627 -1.37 22.18 -2.63
N TYR A 628 -0.70 21.04 -2.81
CA TYR A 628 -0.99 20.14 -3.94
C TYR A 628 -2.44 19.60 -3.91
N TRP A 629 -2.95 19.20 -2.75
CA TRP A 629 -4.33 18.70 -2.63
C TRP A 629 -5.40 19.80 -2.64
N LEU A 630 -5.07 21.04 -2.28
CA LEU A 630 -5.90 22.22 -2.56
C LEU A 630 -6.02 22.47 -4.06
N GLY A 631 -4.92 22.33 -4.82
CA GLY A 631 -4.92 22.39 -6.28
C GLY A 631 -5.88 21.35 -6.89
N LEU A 632 -5.75 20.08 -6.48
CA LEU A 632 -6.64 19.00 -6.93
C LEU A 632 -8.11 19.19 -6.51
N ALA A 633 -8.38 19.76 -5.33
CA ALA A 633 -9.75 20.07 -4.90
C ALA A 633 -10.38 21.19 -5.75
N ALA A 634 -9.62 22.26 -6.01
CA ALA A 634 -10.07 23.35 -6.87
C ALA A 634 -10.26 22.92 -8.32
N GLU A 635 -9.34 22.13 -8.88
CA GLU A 635 -9.46 21.55 -10.23
C GLU A 635 -10.72 20.69 -10.36
N GLN A 636 -11.00 19.85 -9.36
CA GLN A 636 -12.17 18.97 -9.37
C GLN A 636 -13.51 19.70 -9.15
N GLU A 637 -13.49 20.96 -8.69
CA GLU A 637 -14.62 21.89 -8.68
C GLU A 637 -14.67 22.82 -9.92
N GLU A 638 -13.85 22.56 -10.96
CA GLU A 638 -13.65 23.40 -12.16
C GLU A 638 -13.20 24.86 -11.85
N LYS A 639 -12.56 25.07 -10.68
CA LYS A 639 -12.02 26.37 -10.21
C LYS A 639 -10.57 26.54 -10.66
N TRP A 640 -10.39 26.80 -11.95
CA TRP A 640 -9.09 26.81 -12.63
C TRP A 640 -8.05 27.77 -12.03
N GLU A 641 -8.42 29.02 -11.72
CA GLU A 641 -7.44 30.01 -11.24
C GLU A 641 -6.92 29.72 -9.82
N PRO A 642 -7.77 29.40 -8.81
CA PRO A 642 -7.28 28.90 -7.53
C PRO A 642 -6.45 27.61 -7.66
N ALA A 643 -6.82 26.70 -8.55
CA ALA A 643 -6.04 25.48 -8.78
C ALA A 643 -4.62 25.81 -9.29
N ARG A 644 -4.49 26.77 -10.22
CA ARG A 644 -3.20 27.29 -10.70
C ARG A 644 -2.38 27.93 -9.57
N GLU A 645 -2.98 28.78 -8.73
CA GLU A 645 -2.29 29.39 -7.57
C GLU A 645 -1.75 28.32 -6.61
N PHE A 646 -2.58 27.33 -6.23
CA PHE A 646 -2.19 26.28 -5.30
C PHE A 646 -1.09 25.38 -5.86
N PHE A 647 -1.18 24.98 -7.14
CA PHE A 647 -0.14 24.19 -7.80
C PHE A 647 1.16 24.99 -7.97
N VAL A 648 1.13 26.23 -8.47
CA VAL A 648 2.35 27.00 -8.76
C VAL A 648 2.99 27.59 -7.51
N GLU A 649 2.23 28.26 -6.64
CA GLU A 649 2.82 28.99 -5.52
C GLU A 649 3.01 28.15 -4.26
N LYS A 650 2.04 27.27 -3.93
CA LYS A 650 2.02 26.61 -2.62
C LYS A 650 2.64 25.21 -2.65
N SER A 651 2.49 24.49 -3.76
CA SER A 651 3.05 23.13 -3.89
C SER A 651 4.54 23.08 -4.29
N ALA A 652 5.06 24.16 -4.90
CA ALA A 652 6.43 24.23 -5.45
C ALA A 652 7.45 25.00 -4.57
N ILE A 653 7.15 25.23 -3.30
CA ILE A 653 8.03 25.98 -2.38
C ILE A 653 9.29 25.15 -2.04
N GLY A 654 10.38 25.43 -2.74
CA GLY A 654 11.70 24.83 -2.51
C GLY A 654 11.98 23.63 -3.42
N ALA A 655 13.21 23.55 -3.93
CA ALA A 655 13.60 22.50 -4.88
C ALA A 655 13.48 21.08 -4.27
N ARG A 656 13.00 20.13 -5.09
CA ARG A 656 12.75 18.71 -4.74
C ARG A 656 11.51 18.45 -3.86
N THR A 657 10.37 19.09 -4.14
CA THR A 657 9.08 18.54 -3.65
C THR A 657 8.77 17.20 -4.34
N SER A 658 7.84 16.42 -3.80
CA SER A 658 7.48 15.10 -4.33
C SER A 658 6.67 15.13 -5.64
N TRP A 659 6.24 16.32 -6.08
CA TRP A 659 5.17 16.51 -7.07
C TRP A 659 5.63 16.79 -8.51
N ASN A 660 6.85 16.36 -8.85
CA ASN A 660 7.55 16.81 -10.08
C ASN A 660 6.85 16.40 -11.38
N ARG A 661 5.94 15.41 -11.37
CA ARG A 661 5.12 15.06 -12.54
C ARG A 661 3.65 15.43 -12.34
N GLY A 662 3.12 15.37 -11.12
CA GLY A 662 1.71 15.64 -10.80
C GLY A 662 1.33 17.11 -10.97
N VAL A 663 2.22 18.03 -10.60
CA VAL A 663 1.98 19.47 -10.79
C VAL A 663 1.95 19.86 -12.27
N PRO A 664 2.95 19.51 -13.11
CA PRO A 664 2.85 19.76 -14.55
C PRO A 664 1.68 18.99 -15.21
N TYR A 665 1.39 17.75 -14.80
CA TYR A 665 0.27 16.99 -15.37
C TYR A 665 -1.07 17.69 -15.16
N ASN A 666 -1.40 18.06 -13.92
CA ASN A 666 -2.69 18.69 -13.59
C ASN A 666 -2.78 20.14 -14.11
N LEU A 667 -1.68 20.91 -14.10
CA LEU A 667 -1.61 22.19 -14.83
C LEU A 667 -1.81 21.99 -16.35
N GLY A 668 -1.38 20.86 -16.90
CA GLY A 668 -1.68 20.43 -18.27
C GLY A 668 -3.19 20.22 -18.48
N ARG A 669 -3.87 19.51 -17.57
CA ARG A 669 -5.34 19.27 -17.63
C ARG A 669 -6.13 20.58 -17.64
N ILE A 670 -5.73 21.55 -16.81
CA ILE A 670 -6.38 22.88 -16.74
C ILE A 670 -6.15 23.67 -18.04
N ASN A 671 -4.92 23.72 -18.55
CA ASN A 671 -4.63 24.41 -19.82
C ASN A 671 -5.34 23.74 -21.01
N GLU A 672 -5.44 22.41 -21.02
CA GLU A 672 -6.19 21.66 -22.02
C GLU A 672 -7.69 22.03 -22.01
N ALA A 673 -8.34 22.04 -20.84
CA ALA A 673 -9.76 22.39 -20.70
C ALA A 673 -10.06 23.84 -21.14
N GLU A 674 -9.14 24.78 -20.93
CA GLU A 674 -9.27 26.16 -21.44
C GLU A 674 -9.04 26.26 -22.96
N GLY A 675 -8.39 25.27 -23.58
CA GLY A 675 -7.99 25.27 -25.00
C GLY A 675 -6.58 25.81 -25.26
N LYS A 676 -5.75 25.97 -24.23
CA LYS A 676 -4.35 26.43 -24.31
C LYS A 676 -3.41 25.27 -24.65
N TYR A 677 -3.62 24.65 -25.82
CA TYR A 677 -3.03 23.35 -26.16
C TYR A 677 -1.50 23.34 -26.19
N GLU A 678 -0.83 24.38 -26.70
CA GLU A 678 0.64 24.44 -26.74
C GLU A 678 1.26 24.33 -25.34
N GLU A 679 0.70 25.07 -24.37
CA GLU A 679 1.12 25.05 -22.97
C GLU A 679 0.78 23.71 -22.30
N ALA A 680 -0.37 23.12 -22.61
CA ALA A 680 -0.71 21.78 -22.13
C ALA A 680 0.26 20.72 -22.66
N VAL A 681 0.64 20.76 -23.95
CA VAL A 681 1.65 19.86 -24.56
C VAL A 681 3.02 20.04 -23.90
N ARG A 682 3.44 21.28 -23.60
CA ARG A 682 4.68 21.57 -22.87
C ARG A 682 4.65 20.96 -21.46
N LEU A 683 3.56 21.15 -20.73
CA LEU A 683 3.39 20.65 -19.37
C LEU A 683 3.27 19.12 -19.30
N TYR A 684 2.60 18.49 -20.26
CA TYR A 684 2.57 17.03 -20.39
C TYR A 684 3.95 16.44 -20.69
N THR A 685 4.74 17.11 -21.53
CA THR A 685 6.14 16.73 -21.78
C THR A 685 6.97 16.79 -20.49
N LEU A 686 6.79 17.85 -19.67
CA LEU A 686 7.46 17.98 -18.37
C LEU A 686 7.03 16.92 -17.34
N SER A 687 5.75 16.53 -17.32
CA SER A 687 5.28 15.39 -16.49
C SER A 687 5.68 14.01 -17.01
N ASN A 688 6.39 13.92 -18.15
CA ASN A 688 6.65 12.68 -18.89
C ASN A 688 5.35 11.91 -19.24
N ASN A 689 4.30 12.63 -19.63
CA ASN A 689 3.07 12.09 -20.22
C ASN A 689 3.14 12.33 -21.73
N ARG A 690 3.90 11.48 -22.42
CA ARG A 690 4.30 11.68 -23.82
C ARG A 690 3.16 11.39 -24.77
N LEU A 691 2.29 10.43 -24.44
CA LEU A 691 1.13 10.10 -25.26
C LEU A 691 0.08 11.22 -25.26
N ARG A 692 -0.27 11.80 -24.10
CA ARG A 692 -1.24 12.91 -24.07
C ARG A 692 -0.67 14.16 -24.73
N ALA A 693 0.63 14.43 -24.58
CA ALA A 693 1.32 15.50 -25.31
C ALA A 693 1.23 15.30 -26.84
N LYS A 694 1.57 14.10 -27.33
CA LYS A 694 1.48 13.72 -28.75
C LYS A 694 0.07 13.90 -29.30
N TRP A 695 -0.92 13.24 -28.71
CA TRP A 695 -2.28 13.22 -29.23
C TRP A 695 -2.98 14.57 -29.13
N LEU A 696 -2.71 15.37 -28.07
CA LEU A 696 -3.27 16.71 -27.98
C LEU A 696 -2.71 17.59 -29.11
N LYS A 697 -1.40 17.51 -29.39
CA LYS A 697 -0.77 18.18 -30.53
C LYS A 697 -1.43 17.74 -31.86
N GLU A 698 -1.43 16.44 -32.15
CA GLU A 698 -2.02 15.88 -33.38
C GLU A 698 -3.50 16.30 -33.54
N SER A 699 -4.28 16.34 -32.45
CA SER A 699 -5.69 16.78 -32.49
C SER A 699 -5.88 18.29 -32.67
N SER A 700 -4.85 19.09 -32.35
CA SER A 700 -4.87 20.55 -32.48
C SER A 700 -4.39 21.02 -33.85
N GLU A 701 -3.51 20.27 -34.52
CA GLU A 701 -3.04 20.55 -35.89
C GLU A 701 -4.08 20.20 -36.96
N ASN A 702 -5.14 19.47 -36.60
CA ASN A 702 -6.27 19.09 -37.45
C ASN A 702 -7.52 19.98 -37.25
N ARG A 703 -7.36 21.22 -36.76
CA ARG A 703 -8.45 22.18 -36.47
C ARG A 703 -8.22 23.54 -37.12
#